data_AF-A0A2H6KHM0-F1
#
_entry.id   AF-A0A2H6KHM0-F1
#
_cell.length_a   1.000
_cell.length_b   1.000
_cell.length_c   1.000
_cell.angle_alpha   90.00
_cell.angle_beta   90.00
_cell.angle_gamma   90.00
#
_symmetry.space_group_name_H-M   'P 1'
#
loop_
_entity.id
_entity.type
_entity.pdbx_description
1 polymer ?
#
loop_
_entity_poly.entity_id
_entity_poly.type
_entity_poly.pdbx_seq_one_letter_code
_entity_poly.pdbx_strand_id
1 'polypeptide(L)'
;MPLIAMGGLIVMKYMLALCAILLHSVKFIETSVCDYGDPPDLLRNNAIVSCHTYMEFFGFPPVICPRVVNDTEYVWHPQPKSVNDGYLNAYVGDNGKLSSVAISTVVKTDRHIAFVSVQSNRTQTQLYFDIPMNEFFSITERRLMFICGPKDLVMSDALLRHLERFNGVVQMLELPWSSSTPLTQEISKMGKGLGIYLLLKESMHLPLKGCGSRPSPLFDADGEVTVDPVTGVRSCVVDPMSMSRIGFLCEGRIEPNDCMRSLLDKNGGLVTAHPPHRYWKFDNYRPWVIAQYFEKLAFRPFNGECKCIDPETGQVKARIEIRSKADYVCDITSKIFRNRLRPIRGPWCSVVLHPGSTLTIRFPIEEADTETSEEESLPGLPSQNPPRYLFKTEFLPKDLNTLRQLTTIYDDIYGEVMYHKAIAGDALEWDVSKISVGEIKLKYLKNKPLALIRGLNSFFYYWTLTAINKYIFGDIRAILTVSFAFTHYYKTVGCERGAQKVFDPAISKKHCSTKRWGSDIGQTYECTYNKNSNILWAGIHCRENEELMPGNCESVGYDLQYNRIMPFRGSLRNATVSRVLGFQLLRSDFRNNNPVSFACVCVDQRGYEKSRLVFEQSQYEHYMYDVRQEEVPITSVRRMLVPWREAGSSSDGMTPPGSLMIHHAPQRPMVLYVGTSLVLRCAVARDAQYDANHFEIRPIWLPLLHEYYHYTPRNTTDGTELVHTAHGDSMTTTQGGFEVFTMMSTPTIYELGIKSHRGAIIISKHPVYKKYMPMTFVCGKYPKPSDISVIGGDVSSPAIPYIAASSARYTWNVVEVKVETTDPYMQGCGVTYASDELFKTETPKLYDSDGKQKIGCKIDLQTARKAAFHCPAPYVLDPPNCFSQVFVDGEVKSMSDLSKSLVASRSSHFVILRFDRSRVVLGETLRQTPPLECRCVTVKGIVLSTIQIENYYSKY
;
A
#
# COMPACT_ATOMS: atom_id res chain seq x y z
N MET A 1 12.48 28.85 46.02
CA MET A 1 12.86 29.14 44.62
C MET A 1 14.37 29.27 44.54
N PRO A 2 15.14 28.16 44.40
CA PRO A 2 15.90 27.92 43.16
C PRO A 2 16.25 26.42 42.91
N LEU A 3 15.31 25.48 43.04
CA LEU A 3 15.56 24.06 42.67
C LEU A 3 14.63 23.52 41.56
N ILE A 4 13.56 24.24 41.22
CA ILE A 4 12.60 23.85 40.16
C ILE A 4 13.19 24.09 38.75
N ALA A 5 14.25 24.90 38.62
CA ALA A 5 14.88 25.20 37.34
C ALA A 5 15.82 24.08 36.81
N MET A 6 16.27 23.15 37.64
CA MET A 6 17.24 22.12 37.20
C MET A 6 16.59 20.86 36.59
N GLY A 7 15.42 20.44 37.07
CA GLY A 7 14.73 19.25 36.56
C GLY A 7 14.15 19.44 35.14
N GLY A 8 13.60 20.62 34.86
CA GLY A 8 13.17 21.02 33.52
C GLY A 8 14.34 21.08 32.54
N LEU A 9 15.54 21.48 33.00
CA LEU A 9 16.74 21.50 32.17
C LEU A 9 17.21 20.11 31.77
N ILE A 10 17.02 19.09 32.61
CA ILE A 10 17.44 17.71 32.31
C ILE A 10 16.49 17.06 31.31
N VAL A 11 15.17 17.19 31.49
CA VAL A 11 14.18 16.68 30.52
C VAL A 11 14.27 17.43 29.19
N MET A 12 14.49 18.74 29.22
CA MET A 12 14.73 19.52 28.02
C MET A 12 16.05 19.13 27.35
N LYS A 13 17.11 18.81 28.11
CA LYS A 13 18.35 18.25 27.56
C LYS A 13 18.15 16.88 26.94
N TYR A 14 17.36 15.98 27.53
CA TYR A 14 17.07 14.68 26.93
C TYR A 14 16.18 14.80 25.70
N MET A 15 15.17 15.66 25.70
CA MET A 15 14.35 15.94 24.51
C MET A 15 15.14 16.65 23.41
N LEU A 16 16.02 17.59 23.77
CA LEU A 16 16.95 18.22 22.82
C LEU A 16 17.99 17.22 22.32
N ALA A 17 18.47 16.30 23.16
CA ALA A 17 19.38 15.23 22.75
C ALA A 17 18.66 14.21 21.86
N LEU A 18 17.42 13.85 22.16
CA LEU A 18 16.61 12.95 21.32
C LEU A 18 16.21 13.63 20.02
N CYS A 19 15.88 14.92 20.04
CA CYS A 19 15.68 15.73 18.83
C CYS A 19 16.99 15.89 18.05
N ALA A 20 18.13 16.07 18.70
CA ALA A 20 19.43 16.17 18.04
C ALA A 20 19.85 14.82 17.47
N ILE A 21 19.64 13.72 18.19
CA ILE A 21 19.83 12.35 17.71
C ILE A 21 18.86 12.08 16.58
N LEU A 22 17.58 12.44 16.66
CA LEU A 22 16.60 12.31 15.58
C LEU A 22 16.93 13.22 14.40
N LEU A 23 17.48 14.41 14.61
CA LEU A 23 17.98 15.31 13.55
C LEU A 23 19.31 14.82 12.95
N HIS A 24 20.07 14.00 13.67
CA HIS A 24 21.24 13.27 13.14
C HIS A 24 20.85 11.93 12.49
N SER A 25 19.77 11.30 12.96
CA SER A 25 19.28 9.99 12.51
C SER A 25 18.38 10.13 11.29
N VAL A 26 17.55 11.18 11.27
CA VAL A 26 17.15 11.87 10.06
C VAL A 26 18.39 12.61 9.61
N LYS A 27 19.39 11.88 9.14
CA LYS A 27 20.21 12.41 8.05
C LYS A 27 19.16 12.87 7.05
N PHE A 28 18.93 14.20 6.98
CA PHE A 28 18.81 14.81 5.67
C PHE A 28 19.84 14.07 4.84
N ILE A 29 19.47 13.60 3.66
CA ILE A 29 20.47 13.21 2.69
C ILE A 29 21.31 14.49 2.56
N GLU A 30 22.36 14.60 3.39
CA GLU A 30 23.37 15.64 3.31
C GLU A 30 23.79 15.41 1.88
N THR A 31 23.44 16.37 1.04
CA THR A 31 23.91 16.40 -0.33
C THR A 31 25.41 16.33 -0.17
N SER A 32 25.96 15.13 -0.38
CA SER A 32 27.34 14.84 -0.04
C SER A 32 28.18 15.82 -0.83
N VAL A 33 28.82 16.75 -0.11
CA VAL A 33 29.62 17.79 -0.75
C VAL A 33 30.75 17.05 -1.45
N CYS A 34 30.80 17.18 -2.78
CA CYS A 34 31.87 16.60 -3.58
C CYS A 34 33.11 17.47 -3.42
N ASP A 35 33.87 17.28 -2.34
CA ASP A 35 35.12 17.97 -2.07
C ASP A 35 36.31 17.03 -2.35
N TYR A 36 37.07 17.31 -3.41
CA TYR A 36 38.26 16.53 -3.74
C TYR A 36 39.50 16.96 -2.94
N GLY A 37 39.39 18.02 -2.14
CA GLY A 37 40.44 18.51 -1.24
C GLY A 37 40.30 18.05 0.20
N ASP A 38 39.19 17.39 0.57
CA ASP A 38 38.94 16.86 1.91
C ASP A 38 38.64 15.35 1.87
N PRO A 39 39.44 14.49 2.51
CA PRO A 39 40.68 14.81 3.23
C PRO A 39 41.80 15.34 2.31
N PRO A 40 42.79 16.11 2.84
CA PRO A 40 43.86 16.72 2.05
C PRO A 40 44.66 15.74 1.17
N ASP A 41 44.78 14.48 1.58
CA ASP A 41 45.51 13.43 0.85
C ASP A 41 44.60 12.57 -0.05
N LEU A 42 43.33 12.95 -0.25
CA LEU A 42 42.34 12.15 -0.98
C LEU A 42 42.77 11.83 -2.42
N LEU A 43 43.11 12.86 -3.21
CA LEU A 43 43.64 12.69 -4.58
C LEU A 43 45.11 12.24 -4.62
N ARG A 44 45.81 12.27 -3.48
CA ARG A 44 47.18 11.77 -3.36
C ARG A 44 47.19 10.25 -3.21
N ASN A 45 46.31 9.72 -2.38
CA ASN A 45 46.24 8.31 -2.03
C ASN A 45 45.46 7.48 -3.07
N ASN A 46 44.66 8.14 -3.90
CA ASN A 46 43.81 7.49 -4.88
C ASN A 46 44.15 7.91 -6.31
N ALA A 47 44.09 6.95 -7.24
CA ALA A 47 44.21 7.21 -8.66
C ALA A 47 42.96 7.92 -9.19
N ILE A 48 41.78 7.51 -8.72
CA ILE A 48 40.50 8.17 -9.03
C ILE A 48 39.69 8.34 -7.77
N VAL A 49 39.02 9.48 -7.67
CA VAL A 49 37.94 9.71 -6.74
C VAL A 49 36.74 10.21 -7.53
N SER A 50 35.61 9.53 -7.48
CA SER A 50 34.41 9.88 -8.25
C SER A 50 33.28 10.31 -7.36
N CYS A 51 32.56 11.37 -7.74
CA CYS A 51 31.36 11.82 -7.06
C CYS A 51 30.20 11.92 -8.06
N HIS A 52 29.03 11.43 -7.68
CA HIS A 52 27.86 11.34 -8.55
C HIS A 52 26.69 12.12 -7.94
N THR A 53 26.09 13.01 -8.74
CA THR A 53 24.93 13.78 -8.29
C THR A 53 23.79 13.68 -9.30
N TYR A 54 22.57 13.57 -8.76
CA TYR A 54 21.33 13.64 -9.53
C TYR A 54 20.75 15.03 -9.49
N MET A 55 20.15 15.43 -10.61
CA MET A 55 19.55 16.75 -10.70
C MET A 55 18.19 16.93 -10.00
N GLU A 56 17.68 15.95 -9.23
CA GLU A 56 16.38 16.06 -8.56
C GLU A 56 16.42 16.83 -7.23
N PHE A 57 17.60 16.92 -6.60
CA PHE A 57 17.72 17.48 -5.25
C PHE A 57 17.86 19.00 -5.29
N PHE A 58 16.96 19.70 -4.61
CA PHE A 58 17.01 21.16 -4.47
C PHE A 58 18.25 21.57 -3.67
N GLY A 59 19.08 22.43 -4.26
CA GLY A 59 20.31 22.94 -3.65
C GLY A 59 21.51 22.04 -3.94
N PHE A 60 22.23 22.35 -5.02
CA PHE A 60 23.51 21.69 -5.31
C PHE A 60 24.58 22.35 -4.44
N PRO A 61 25.21 21.61 -3.50
CA PRO A 61 26.42 22.13 -2.88
C PRO A 61 27.47 22.34 -3.98
N PRO A 62 28.37 23.33 -3.82
CA PRO A 62 29.46 23.49 -4.75
C PRO A 62 30.33 22.23 -4.80
N VAL A 63 30.78 21.87 -5.99
CA VAL A 63 31.78 20.82 -6.19
C VAL A 63 33.16 21.47 -6.08
N ILE A 64 34.03 20.96 -5.23
CA ILE A 64 35.29 21.62 -4.86
C ILE A 64 36.48 20.85 -5.44
N CYS A 65 37.31 21.55 -6.22
CA CYS A 65 38.60 21.06 -6.70
C CYS A 65 39.73 21.81 -5.98
N PRO A 66 40.65 21.13 -5.27
CA PRO A 66 41.79 21.79 -4.65
C PRO A 66 42.67 22.46 -5.71
N ARG A 67 43.28 23.61 -5.39
CA ARG A 67 44.20 24.27 -6.32
C ARG A 67 45.56 23.59 -6.39
N VAL A 68 46.01 22.96 -5.31
CA VAL A 68 47.32 22.32 -5.22
C VAL A 68 47.18 20.96 -4.57
N VAL A 69 47.71 19.91 -5.22
CA VAL A 69 47.87 18.57 -4.67
C VAL A 69 49.30 18.13 -4.93
N ASN A 70 50.08 17.91 -3.87
CA ASN A 70 51.50 17.52 -3.95
C ASN A 70 52.31 18.45 -4.90
N ASP A 71 52.27 19.76 -4.62
CA ASP A 71 52.91 20.83 -5.39
C ASP A 71 52.49 20.95 -6.87
N THR A 72 51.47 20.22 -7.30
CA THR A 72 50.91 20.29 -8.65
C THR A 72 49.64 21.13 -8.65
N GLU A 73 49.53 22.07 -9.59
CA GLU A 73 48.33 22.88 -9.79
C GLU A 73 47.19 22.04 -10.41
N TYR A 74 46.01 22.05 -9.77
CA TYR A 74 44.80 21.35 -10.22
C TYR A 74 43.72 22.34 -10.68
N VAL A 75 42.99 21.96 -11.73
CA VAL A 75 41.93 22.76 -12.36
C VAL A 75 40.78 21.86 -12.83
N TRP A 76 39.65 22.48 -13.17
CA TRP A 76 38.53 21.79 -13.80
C TRP A 76 38.77 21.58 -15.30
N HIS A 77 38.51 20.36 -15.76
CA HIS A 77 38.52 19.95 -17.15
C HIS A 77 37.11 19.57 -17.61
N PRO A 78 36.73 19.91 -18.85
CA PRO A 78 37.55 20.56 -19.88
C PRO A 78 37.83 22.04 -19.57
N GLN A 79 39.08 22.50 -19.76
CA GLN A 79 39.46 23.88 -19.49
C GLN A 79 38.73 24.86 -20.43
N PRO A 80 38.23 26.00 -19.93
CA PRO A 80 37.64 27.03 -20.77
C PRO A 80 38.70 27.64 -21.70
N LYS A 81 38.32 27.97 -22.94
CA LYS A 81 39.24 28.53 -23.95
C LYS A 81 39.68 29.97 -23.64
N SER A 82 38.95 30.69 -22.79
CA SER A 82 39.31 32.03 -22.32
C SER A 82 38.84 32.21 -20.86
N VAL A 83 39.59 32.98 -20.07
CA VAL A 83 39.28 33.26 -18.66
C VAL A 83 38.10 34.24 -18.50
N ASN A 84 37.78 34.99 -19.57
CA ASN A 84 36.76 36.04 -19.57
C ASN A 84 35.40 35.60 -20.14
N ASP A 85 35.34 34.47 -20.86
CA ASP A 85 34.07 33.93 -21.34
C ASP A 85 33.55 32.91 -20.33
N GLY A 86 32.52 33.25 -19.57
CA GLY A 86 31.83 32.38 -18.61
C GLY A 86 31.16 31.13 -19.23
N TYR A 87 31.60 30.65 -20.39
CA TYR A 87 31.12 29.44 -21.05
C TYR A 87 31.97 28.24 -20.62
N LEU A 88 31.47 27.52 -19.60
CA LEU A 88 32.01 26.23 -19.22
C LEU A 88 31.62 25.15 -20.22
N ASN A 89 32.56 24.25 -20.48
CA ASN A 89 32.34 23.03 -21.22
C ASN A 89 32.21 21.86 -20.25
N ALA A 90 31.56 20.79 -20.68
CA ALA A 90 31.52 19.52 -19.98
C ALA A 90 31.94 18.40 -20.94
N TYR A 91 32.47 17.30 -20.41
CA TYR A 91 32.65 16.10 -21.20
C TYR A 91 31.33 15.33 -21.30
N VAL A 92 30.96 14.93 -22.50
CA VAL A 92 29.80 14.07 -22.78
C VAL A 92 30.24 12.85 -23.57
N GLY A 93 29.64 11.69 -23.28
CA GLY A 93 29.94 10.44 -23.98
C GLY A 93 29.20 10.37 -25.32
N ASP A 94 29.92 10.11 -26.40
CA ASP A 94 29.41 9.90 -27.75
C ASP A 94 30.09 8.68 -28.38
N ASN A 95 29.35 7.59 -28.55
CA ASN A 95 29.80 6.35 -29.21
C ASN A 95 31.14 5.78 -28.70
N GLY A 96 31.33 5.71 -27.38
CA GLY A 96 32.59 5.20 -26.81
C GLY A 96 33.71 6.23 -26.75
N LYS A 97 33.45 7.51 -27.09
CA LYS A 97 34.42 8.61 -26.99
C LYS A 97 33.84 9.77 -26.17
N LEU A 98 34.63 10.36 -25.28
CA LEU A 98 34.27 11.60 -24.62
C LEU A 98 34.58 12.79 -25.52
N SER A 99 33.62 13.69 -25.67
CA SER A 99 33.76 14.96 -26.40
C SER A 99 33.50 16.14 -25.47
N SER A 100 34.27 17.21 -25.64
CA SER A 100 34.06 18.46 -24.90
C SER A 100 33.01 19.28 -25.62
N VAL A 101 31.92 19.60 -24.92
CA VAL A 101 30.79 20.37 -25.46
C VAL A 101 30.43 21.51 -24.51
N ALA A 102 30.00 22.64 -25.05
CA ALA A 102 29.55 23.76 -24.24
C ALA A 102 28.27 23.39 -23.48
N ILE A 103 28.18 23.74 -22.20
CA ILE A 103 27.03 23.37 -21.36
C ILE A 103 25.72 23.88 -21.94
N SER A 104 25.72 25.08 -22.54
CA SER A 104 24.56 25.66 -23.23
C SER A 104 24.06 24.84 -24.44
N THR A 105 24.91 23.97 -25.00
CA THR A 105 24.50 23.06 -26.08
C THR A 105 23.74 21.84 -25.55
N VAL A 106 23.97 21.48 -24.29
CA VAL A 106 23.40 20.28 -23.66
C VAL A 106 22.24 20.60 -22.73
N VAL A 107 22.40 21.64 -21.91
CA VAL A 107 21.37 22.18 -21.04
C VAL A 107 20.64 23.28 -21.80
N LYS A 108 19.39 23.02 -22.15
CA LYS A 108 18.50 23.95 -22.83
C LYS A 108 17.61 24.65 -21.82
N THR A 109 17.57 25.97 -21.91
CA THR A 109 16.69 26.85 -21.15
C THR A 109 15.93 27.73 -22.14
N ASP A 110 14.74 28.20 -21.75
CA ASP A 110 13.97 29.13 -22.59
C ASP A 110 14.51 30.57 -22.52
N ARG A 111 15.26 30.89 -21.46
CA ARG A 111 16.00 32.15 -21.27
C ARG A 111 17.50 31.86 -21.16
N HIS A 112 18.35 32.78 -21.60
CA HIS A 112 19.78 32.64 -21.43
C HIS A 112 20.16 32.79 -19.95
N ILE A 113 20.44 31.67 -19.28
CA ILE A 113 20.94 31.62 -17.90
C ILE A 113 22.25 30.87 -17.85
N ALA A 114 23.20 31.40 -17.09
CA ALA A 114 24.42 30.69 -16.74
C ALA A 114 24.08 29.55 -15.77
N PHE A 115 23.96 28.33 -16.31
CA PHE A 115 23.59 27.14 -15.53
C PHE A 115 24.70 26.68 -14.56
N VAL A 116 25.96 26.95 -14.93
CA VAL A 116 27.13 26.64 -14.13
C VAL A 116 27.97 27.90 -14.00
N SER A 117 28.39 28.19 -12.78
CA SER A 117 29.39 29.22 -12.50
C SER A 117 30.60 28.60 -11.79
N VAL A 118 31.78 29.16 -12.03
CA VAL A 118 33.00 28.76 -11.34
C VAL A 118 33.49 29.93 -10.51
N GLN A 119 33.71 29.69 -9.22
CA GLN A 119 34.39 30.63 -8.33
C GLN A 119 35.71 30.02 -7.90
N SER A 120 36.77 30.81 -7.94
CA SER A 120 38.10 30.35 -7.56
C SER A 120 38.68 31.25 -6.49
N ASN A 121 39.18 30.66 -5.40
CA ASN A 121 39.88 31.36 -4.34
C ASN A 121 41.35 30.86 -4.27
N ARG A 122 42.11 31.24 -3.24
CA ARG A 122 43.54 30.87 -3.15
C ARG A 122 43.79 29.37 -2.95
N THR A 123 42.84 28.63 -2.37
CA THR A 123 43.04 27.23 -1.96
C THR A 123 42.29 26.25 -2.85
N GLN A 124 41.19 26.67 -3.49
CA GLN A 124 40.31 25.78 -4.23
C GLN A 124 39.54 26.52 -5.35
N THR A 125 39.01 25.72 -6.27
CA THR A 125 38.10 26.15 -7.33
C THR A 125 36.78 25.41 -7.18
N GLN A 126 35.70 26.16 -7.00
CA GLN A 126 34.37 25.66 -6.74
C GLN A 126 33.49 25.80 -7.99
N LEU A 127 32.74 24.74 -8.29
CA LEU A 127 31.79 24.69 -9.39
C LEU A 127 30.37 24.69 -8.81
N TYR A 128 29.61 25.74 -9.12
CA TYR A 128 28.25 25.97 -8.66
C TYR A 128 27.25 25.65 -9.77
N PHE A 129 26.16 24.98 -9.42
CA PHE A 129 25.03 24.74 -10.31
C PHE A 129 23.88 25.66 -9.90
N ASP A 130 23.82 26.82 -10.55
CA ASP A 130 22.86 27.88 -10.25
C ASP A 130 21.52 27.60 -10.93
N ILE A 131 20.83 26.55 -10.48
CA ILE A 131 19.52 26.16 -11.02
C ILE A 131 18.42 27.02 -10.38
N PRO A 132 17.77 27.93 -11.13
CA PRO A 132 16.70 28.73 -10.57
C PRO A 132 15.51 27.82 -10.23
N MET A 133 15.00 27.89 -9.01
CA MET A 133 13.86 27.05 -8.58
C MET A 133 12.59 27.23 -9.42
N ASN A 134 12.49 28.35 -10.16
CA ASN A 134 11.31 28.71 -10.95
C ASN A 134 11.53 28.61 -12.47
N GLU A 135 12.69 28.12 -12.94
CA GLU A 135 12.95 27.99 -14.37
C GLU A 135 12.94 26.53 -14.84
N PHE A 136 12.43 26.34 -16.06
CA PHE A 136 12.41 25.05 -16.72
C PHE A 136 13.64 24.92 -17.62
N PHE A 137 14.31 23.79 -17.49
CA PHE A 137 15.39 23.39 -18.37
C PHE A 137 15.21 21.93 -18.78
N SER A 138 15.88 21.57 -19.87
CA SER A 138 15.99 20.20 -20.34
C SER A 138 17.45 19.89 -20.65
N ILE A 139 17.81 18.62 -20.51
CA ILE A 139 19.16 18.13 -20.76
C ILE A 139 19.08 17.11 -21.87
N THR A 140 19.81 17.36 -22.94
CA THR A 140 19.81 16.48 -24.11
C THR A 140 20.65 15.23 -23.84
N GLU A 141 21.78 15.38 -23.15
CA GLU A 141 22.70 14.27 -22.84
C GLU A 141 22.34 13.54 -21.55
N ARG A 142 22.78 12.28 -21.42
CA ARG A 142 22.49 11.46 -20.23
C ARG A 142 23.32 11.85 -19.00
N ARG A 143 24.55 12.28 -19.22
CA ARG A 143 25.47 12.66 -18.14
C ARG A 143 26.42 13.76 -18.61
N LEU A 144 26.76 14.64 -17.70
CA LEU A 144 27.82 15.64 -17.85
C LEU A 144 28.96 15.24 -16.92
N MET A 145 30.19 15.22 -17.44
CA MET A 145 31.37 14.86 -16.69
C MET A 145 32.33 16.04 -16.58
N PHE A 146 32.81 16.29 -15.37
CA PHE A 146 33.80 17.29 -15.03
C PHE A 146 34.95 16.61 -14.30
N ILE A 147 36.19 16.98 -14.62
CA ILE A 147 37.37 16.32 -14.06
C ILE A 147 38.21 17.36 -13.31
N CYS A 148 38.39 17.18 -12.01
CA CYS A 148 39.40 17.90 -11.23
C CYS A 148 40.73 17.16 -11.41
N GLY A 149 41.67 17.80 -12.10
CA GLY A 149 42.94 17.17 -12.43
C GLY A 149 44.05 18.18 -12.67
N PRO A 150 45.28 17.70 -12.90
CA PRO A 150 46.44 18.57 -13.15
C PRO A 150 46.18 19.56 -14.29
N LYS A 151 46.67 20.78 -14.19
CA LYS A 151 46.52 21.80 -15.25
C LYS A 151 47.10 21.38 -16.60
N ASP A 152 48.13 20.54 -16.58
CA ASP A 152 48.81 19.95 -17.73
C ASP A 152 48.22 18.58 -18.15
N LEU A 153 47.03 18.21 -17.67
CA LEU A 153 46.41 16.91 -17.97
C LEU A 153 46.20 16.71 -19.47
N VAL A 154 46.89 15.70 -20.03
CA VAL A 154 46.75 15.26 -21.42
C VAL A 154 45.82 14.04 -21.48
N MET A 155 44.66 14.21 -22.11
CA MET A 155 43.67 13.15 -22.27
C MET A 155 44.04 12.20 -23.42
N SER A 156 44.68 11.06 -23.12
CA SER A 156 44.96 10.02 -24.13
C SER A 156 43.68 9.34 -24.62
N ASP A 157 43.68 8.82 -25.85
CA ASP A 157 42.53 8.06 -26.38
C ASP A 157 42.20 6.82 -25.54
N ALA A 158 43.18 6.24 -24.85
CA ALA A 158 42.96 5.13 -23.93
C ALA A 158 42.26 5.61 -22.65
N LEU A 159 42.74 6.69 -22.05
CA LEU A 159 42.15 7.29 -20.86
C LEU A 159 40.71 7.74 -21.11
N LEU A 160 40.45 8.43 -22.23
CA LEU A 160 39.09 8.86 -22.61
C LEU A 160 38.14 7.67 -22.79
N ARG A 161 38.60 6.57 -23.39
CA ARG A 161 37.79 5.35 -23.54
C ARG A 161 37.49 4.69 -22.18
N HIS A 162 38.45 4.68 -21.26
CA HIS A 162 38.22 4.13 -19.93
C HIS A 162 37.32 5.01 -19.07
N LEU A 163 37.47 6.33 -19.13
CA LEU A 163 36.59 7.30 -18.46
C LEU A 163 35.17 7.28 -19.04
N GLU A 164 35.02 7.06 -20.35
CA GLU A 164 33.70 6.86 -20.95
C GLU A 164 33.02 5.60 -20.41
N ARG A 165 33.75 4.51 -20.18
CA ARG A 165 33.18 3.30 -19.57
C ARG A 165 33.05 3.40 -18.05
N PHE A 166 33.59 4.46 -17.45
CA PHE A 166 33.57 4.66 -16.03
C PHE A 166 32.17 5.05 -15.58
N ASN A 167 31.58 4.16 -14.81
CA ASN A 167 30.30 4.31 -14.15
C ASN A 167 30.57 4.04 -12.66
N GLY A 168 30.00 4.87 -11.77
CA GLY A 168 30.26 4.76 -10.34
C GLY A 168 28.97 4.83 -9.53
N VAL A 169 29.07 4.40 -8.29
CA VAL A 169 27.94 4.16 -7.37
C VAL A 169 27.42 5.50 -6.79
N VAL A 170 26.24 5.51 -6.15
CA VAL A 170 25.61 6.66 -5.46
C VAL A 170 26.56 7.40 -4.50
N GLN A 171 27.61 6.72 -4.01
CA GLN A 171 28.56 7.25 -3.04
C GLN A 171 29.90 7.57 -3.70
N MET A 172 30.64 8.46 -3.06
CA MET A 172 32.02 8.79 -3.44
C MET A 172 32.83 7.50 -3.59
N LEU A 173 33.29 7.22 -4.81
CA LEU A 173 34.04 6.02 -5.14
C LEU A 173 35.53 6.35 -5.20
N GLU A 174 36.29 5.76 -4.30
CA GLU A 174 37.75 5.86 -4.25
C GLU A 174 38.38 4.63 -4.92
N LEU A 175 39.22 4.86 -5.93
CA LEU A 175 40.04 3.83 -6.54
C LEU A 175 41.50 4.07 -6.16
N PRO A 176 42.07 3.25 -5.27
CA PRO A 176 43.46 3.40 -4.84
C PRO A 176 44.43 3.09 -5.99
N TRP A 177 45.65 3.60 -5.89
CA TRP A 177 46.74 3.34 -6.85
C TRP A 177 47.08 1.85 -7.01
N SER A 178 46.83 1.04 -5.98
CA SER A 178 47.05 -0.41 -5.99
C SER A 178 46.03 -1.19 -6.83
N SER A 179 44.96 -0.54 -7.29
CA SER A 179 43.92 -1.18 -8.10
C SER A 179 44.47 -1.59 -9.47
N SER A 180 44.35 -2.86 -9.83
CA SER A 180 44.85 -3.41 -11.11
C SER A 180 43.91 -3.15 -12.30
N THR A 181 43.06 -2.12 -12.23
CA THR A 181 42.13 -1.83 -13.33
C THR A 181 42.88 -1.17 -14.51
N PRO A 182 42.44 -1.40 -15.76
CA PRO A 182 43.04 -0.73 -16.92
C PRO A 182 43.03 0.80 -16.81
N LEU A 183 41.99 1.36 -16.18
CA LEU A 183 41.88 2.80 -15.95
C LEU A 183 42.95 3.30 -14.96
N THR A 184 43.17 2.59 -13.85
CA THR A 184 44.24 2.91 -12.90
C THR A 184 45.62 2.79 -13.53
N GLN A 185 45.84 1.81 -14.41
CA GLN A 185 47.10 1.66 -15.15
C GLN A 185 47.37 2.84 -16.09
N GLU A 186 46.37 3.31 -16.84
CA GLU A 186 46.55 4.51 -17.67
C GLU A 186 46.81 5.76 -16.83
N ILE A 187 46.14 5.91 -15.68
CA ILE A 187 46.36 7.05 -14.78
C ILE A 187 47.73 6.99 -14.10
N SER A 188 48.23 5.79 -13.77
CA SER A 188 49.55 5.60 -13.18
C SER A 188 50.69 6.08 -14.07
N LYS A 189 50.50 6.11 -15.40
CA LYS A 189 51.48 6.69 -16.34
C LYS A 189 51.66 8.19 -16.13
N MET A 190 50.63 8.87 -15.61
CA MET A 190 50.68 10.30 -15.27
C MET A 190 51.16 10.54 -13.83
N GLY A 191 51.01 9.55 -12.94
CA GLY A 191 51.43 9.63 -11.53
C GLY A 191 50.65 10.64 -10.68
N LYS A 192 49.51 11.15 -11.18
CA LYS A 192 48.69 12.19 -10.56
C LYS A 192 47.22 11.72 -10.52
N GLY A 193 46.57 11.81 -9.36
CA GLY A 193 45.19 11.35 -9.17
C GLY A 193 44.16 12.25 -9.85
N LEU A 194 42.96 11.74 -10.10
CA LEU A 194 41.86 12.47 -10.74
C LEU A 194 40.58 12.46 -9.90
N GLY A 195 39.98 13.64 -9.71
CA GLY A 195 38.62 13.79 -9.21
C GLY A 195 37.62 13.80 -10.36
N ILE A 196 36.59 12.94 -10.36
CA ILE A 196 35.60 12.83 -11.43
C ILE A 196 34.21 13.18 -10.89
N TYR A 197 33.66 14.31 -11.30
CA TYR A 197 32.29 14.68 -10.98
C TYR A 197 31.34 14.34 -12.12
N LEU A 198 30.32 13.54 -11.82
CA LEU A 198 29.31 13.08 -12.77
C LEU A 198 27.93 13.61 -12.39
N LEU A 199 27.38 14.42 -13.28
CA LEU A 199 26.04 14.97 -13.15
C LEU A 199 25.09 14.19 -14.07
N LEU A 200 24.20 13.41 -13.47
CA LEU A 200 23.32 12.49 -14.18
C LEU A 200 21.97 13.15 -14.49
N LYS A 201 21.53 13.03 -15.74
CA LYS A 201 20.18 13.40 -16.18
C LYS A 201 19.18 12.37 -15.67
N GLU A 202 18.12 12.87 -15.05
CA GLU A 202 16.97 12.07 -14.66
C GLU A 202 15.74 12.35 -15.54
N SER A 203 14.68 11.57 -15.37
CA SER A 203 13.40 11.69 -16.09
C SER A 203 12.79 13.09 -16.01
N MET A 204 13.03 13.78 -14.89
CA MET A 204 12.63 15.15 -14.62
C MET A 204 13.22 16.19 -15.57
N HIS A 205 14.34 15.92 -16.23
CA HIS A 205 15.03 16.91 -17.07
C HIS A 205 15.06 16.49 -18.53
N LEU A 206 14.18 15.57 -18.93
CA LEU A 206 13.97 15.23 -20.33
C LEU A 206 13.30 16.39 -21.09
N PRO A 207 13.58 16.52 -22.40
CA PRO A 207 12.83 17.41 -23.28
C PRO A 207 11.32 17.19 -23.14
N LEU A 208 10.57 18.29 -23.16
CA LEU A 208 9.12 18.28 -23.02
C LEU A 208 8.48 17.76 -24.31
N LYS A 209 7.46 16.91 -24.17
CA LYS A 209 6.58 16.59 -25.29
C LYS A 209 5.49 17.65 -25.37
N GLY A 210 5.36 18.31 -26.50
CA GLY A 210 4.33 19.31 -26.70
C GLY A 210 4.73 20.41 -27.67
N CYS A 211 4.01 21.51 -27.59
CA CYS A 211 4.14 22.65 -28.49
C CYS A 211 3.60 23.91 -27.80
N GLY A 212 3.57 25.02 -28.51
CA GLY A 212 3.03 26.26 -28.00
C GLY A 212 2.91 27.34 -29.05
N SER A 213 2.56 28.55 -28.61
CA SER A 213 2.40 29.73 -29.48
C SER A 213 3.68 30.10 -30.24
N ARG A 214 4.85 29.72 -29.71
CA ARG A 214 6.15 29.82 -30.39
C ARG A 214 7.01 28.56 -30.19
N PRO A 215 8.06 28.36 -31.01
CA PRO A 215 9.09 27.36 -30.73
C PRO A 215 9.79 27.62 -29.38
N SER A 216 10.25 26.54 -28.74
CA SER A 216 11.10 26.59 -27.55
C SER A 216 12.14 25.47 -27.61
N PRO A 217 13.39 25.70 -27.18
CA PRO A 217 14.42 24.68 -27.11
C PRO A 217 14.15 23.62 -26.02
N LEU A 218 13.13 23.83 -25.18
CA LEU A 218 12.69 22.86 -24.17
C LEU A 218 11.84 21.72 -24.76
N PHE A 219 11.27 21.91 -25.94
CA PHE A 219 10.51 20.86 -26.61
C PHE A 219 11.42 19.85 -27.30
N ASP A 220 10.97 18.61 -27.34
CA ASP A 220 11.65 17.55 -28.08
C ASP A 220 11.70 17.87 -29.59
N ALA A 221 12.89 17.78 -30.18
CA ALA A 221 13.14 18.09 -31.58
C ALA A 221 12.42 17.12 -32.55
N ASP A 222 12.17 15.89 -32.10
CA ASP A 222 11.45 14.87 -32.87
C ASP A 222 9.91 15.01 -32.76
N GLY A 223 9.41 16.04 -32.05
CA GLY A 223 7.98 16.29 -31.89
C GLY A 223 7.33 16.77 -33.19
N GLU A 224 6.30 16.05 -33.65
CA GLU A 224 5.48 16.49 -34.79
C GLU A 224 4.62 17.70 -34.39
N VAL A 225 4.95 18.86 -34.96
CA VAL A 225 4.18 20.10 -34.83
C VAL A 225 3.67 20.50 -36.21
N THR A 226 2.36 20.56 -36.36
CA THR A 226 1.71 21.04 -37.58
C THR A 226 1.41 22.53 -37.45
N VAL A 227 1.73 23.33 -38.46
CA VAL A 227 1.38 24.74 -38.52
C VAL A 227 0.33 24.92 -39.61
N ASP A 228 -0.85 25.42 -39.24
CA ASP A 228 -1.89 25.76 -40.20
C ASP A 228 -1.38 26.90 -41.11
N PRO A 229 -1.33 26.71 -42.44
CA PRO A 229 -0.75 27.69 -43.35
C PRO A 229 -1.62 28.96 -43.48
N VAL A 230 -2.91 28.89 -43.16
CA VAL A 230 -3.85 30.03 -43.26
C VAL A 230 -3.89 30.80 -41.95
N THR A 231 -4.05 30.09 -40.83
CA THR A 231 -4.23 30.73 -39.52
C THR A 231 -2.93 30.89 -38.74
N GLY A 232 -1.85 30.22 -39.14
CA GLY A 232 -0.59 30.17 -38.39
C GLY A 232 -0.66 29.35 -37.10
N VAL A 233 -1.80 28.69 -36.82
CA VAL A 233 -2.01 27.94 -35.58
C VAL A 233 -1.04 26.77 -35.49
N ARG A 234 -0.26 26.75 -34.41
CA ARG A 234 0.67 25.64 -34.10
C ARG A 234 -0.07 24.56 -33.31
N SER A 235 -0.14 23.36 -33.85
CA SER A 235 -0.82 22.22 -33.22
C SER A 235 0.10 21.02 -33.05
N CYS A 236 -0.09 20.27 -31.97
CA CYS A 236 0.62 19.00 -31.72
C CYS A 236 -0.27 18.01 -30.98
N VAL A 237 0.06 16.72 -31.13
CA VAL A 237 -0.61 15.62 -30.42
C VAL A 237 0.38 14.97 -29.46
N VAL A 238 0.00 14.85 -28.19
CA VAL A 238 0.85 14.27 -27.13
C VAL A 238 0.16 13.08 -26.48
N ASP A 239 0.97 12.07 -26.14
CA ASP A 239 0.50 10.88 -25.41
C ASP A 239 0.69 11.09 -23.90
N PRO A 240 -0.41 11.21 -23.11
CA PRO A 240 -0.32 11.38 -21.66
C PRO A 240 0.24 10.16 -20.95
N MET A 241 0.26 9.00 -21.62
CA MET A 241 0.68 7.73 -21.05
C MET A 241 2.20 7.53 -21.07
N SER A 242 2.96 8.48 -21.62
CA SER A 242 4.43 8.45 -21.68
C SER A 242 5.11 8.91 -20.38
N MET A 243 6.38 8.52 -20.18
CA MET A 243 7.20 9.01 -19.06
C MET A 243 7.58 10.50 -19.19
N SER A 244 7.55 11.05 -20.40
CA SER A 244 7.93 12.43 -20.66
C SER A 244 6.90 13.40 -20.09
N ARG A 245 7.37 14.51 -19.55
CA ARG A 245 6.51 15.62 -19.15
C ARG A 245 5.90 16.26 -20.40
N ILE A 246 4.61 16.60 -20.30
CA ILE A 246 3.89 17.33 -21.34
C ILE A 246 4.02 18.81 -21.03
N GLY A 247 4.46 19.60 -22.01
CA GLY A 247 4.57 21.06 -21.91
C GLY A 247 3.66 21.75 -22.92
N PHE A 248 3.00 22.84 -22.50
CA PHE A 248 2.28 23.75 -23.38
C PHE A 248 2.72 25.18 -23.10
N LEU A 249 3.32 25.83 -24.11
CA LEU A 249 3.75 27.22 -24.04
C LEU A 249 2.66 28.13 -24.61
N CYS A 250 2.14 29.06 -23.80
CA CYS A 250 1.11 29.99 -24.22
C CYS A 250 1.45 31.44 -23.88
N GLU A 251 1.72 32.24 -24.92
CA GLU A 251 1.82 33.70 -24.84
C GLU A 251 0.44 34.32 -25.11
N GLY A 252 -0.47 34.11 -24.17
CA GLY A 252 -1.86 34.56 -24.25
C GLY A 252 -2.70 34.04 -23.08
N ARG A 253 -4.01 33.91 -23.31
CA ARG A 253 -4.94 33.25 -22.39
C ARG A 253 -5.00 31.76 -22.69
N ILE A 254 -4.81 30.93 -21.67
CA ILE A 254 -4.96 29.48 -21.81
C ILE A 254 -6.42 29.06 -21.59
N GLU A 255 -6.92 28.14 -22.41
CA GLU A 255 -8.28 27.62 -22.30
C GLU A 255 -8.28 26.09 -22.32
N PRO A 256 -8.83 25.41 -21.29
CA PRO A 256 -9.36 25.99 -20.06
C PRO A 256 -8.26 26.59 -19.16
N ASN A 257 -8.63 27.43 -18.20
CA ASN A 257 -7.69 28.13 -17.31
C ASN A 257 -6.79 27.17 -16.50
N ASP A 258 -7.25 25.94 -16.29
CA ASP A 258 -6.55 24.83 -15.63
C ASP A 258 -6.21 23.70 -16.62
N CYS A 259 -5.84 24.07 -17.85
CA CYS A 259 -5.36 23.15 -18.88
C CYS A 259 -4.47 22.03 -18.33
N MET A 260 -4.64 20.80 -18.82
CA MET A 260 -4.02 19.55 -18.33
C MET A 260 -4.57 19.03 -17.00
N ARG A 261 -5.41 19.78 -16.27
CA ARG A 261 -6.31 19.21 -15.25
C ARG A 261 -7.73 19.11 -15.78
N SER A 262 -8.12 20.09 -16.57
CA SER A 262 -9.31 20.06 -17.39
C SER A 262 -8.92 20.21 -18.87
N LEU A 263 -9.70 19.59 -19.75
CA LEU A 263 -9.51 19.62 -21.18
C LEU A 263 -10.84 19.95 -21.87
N LEU A 264 -10.76 20.49 -23.08
CA LEU A 264 -11.91 20.62 -23.96
C LEU A 264 -12.11 19.30 -24.72
N ASP A 265 -13.33 18.79 -24.77
CA ASP A 265 -13.69 17.70 -25.67
C ASP A 265 -13.92 18.20 -27.10
N LYS A 266 -14.28 17.29 -28.01
CA LYS A 266 -14.54 17.63 -29.43
C LYS A 266 -15.69 18.62 -29.64
N ASN A 267 -16.58 18.76 -28.66
CA ASN A 267 -17.73 19.65 -28.68
C ASN A 267 -17.46 20.96 -27.92
N GLY A 268 -16.24 21.16 -27.40
CA GLY A 268 -15.89 22.30 -26.55
C GLY A 268 -16.38 22.19 -25.10
N GLY A 269 -16.94 21.03 -24.71
CA GLY A 269 -17.32 20.73 -23.33
C GLY A 269 -16.11 20.47 -22.44
N LEU A 270 -16.21 20.79 -21.16
CA LEU A 270 -15.13 20.57 -20.19
C LEU A 270 -15.13 19.10 -19.72
N VAL A 271 -14.00 18.42 -19.89
CA VAL A 271 -13.76 17.08 -19.34
C VAL A 271 -12.60 17.10 -18.34
N THR A 272 -12.76 16.36 -17.24
CA THR A 272 -11.71 16.24 -16.22
C THR A 272 -10.66 15.22 -16.66
N ALA A 273 -9.40 15.64 -16.71
CA ALA A 273 -8.27 14.76 -16.99
C ALA A 273 -7.89 13.92 -15.76
N HIS A 274 -7.08 12.87 -15.95
CA HIS A 274 -6.48 12.17 -14.82
C HIS A 274 -5.62 13.16 -14.00
N PRO A 275 -5.69 13.16 -12.65
CA PRO A 275 -4.86 14.06 -11.86
C PRO A 275 -3.37 13.85 -12.16
N PRO A 276 -2.65 14.87 -12.63
CA PRO A 276 -1.22 14.75 -12.87
C PRO A 276 -0.45 14.53 -11.56
N HIS A 277 0.56 13.67 -11.59
CA HIS A 277 1.48 13.44 -10.49
C HIS A 277 2.26 14.72 -10.15
N ARG A 278 2.72 15.44 -11.19
CA ARG A 278 3.36 16.76 -11.07
C ARG A 278 2.68 17.74 -12.00
N TYR A 279 2.37 18.94 -11.50
CA TYR A 279 1.67 19.96 -12.25
C TYR A 279 2.18 21.36 -11.92
N TRP A 280 2.63 22.06 -12.95
CA TRP A 280 3.06 23.45 -12.88
C TRP A 280 1.96 24.32 -13.48
N LYS A 281 1.25 25.04 -12.61
CA LYS A 281 0.10 25.87 -12.98
C LYS A 281 0.54 27.10 -13.76
N PHE A 282 -0.21 27.45 -14.80
CA PHE A 282 0.03 28.63 -15.63
C PHE A 282 0.27 29.90 -14.81
N ASP A 283 -0.59 30.21 -13.83
CA ASP A 283 -0.50 31.47 -13.07
C ASP A 283 0.83 31.69 -12.33
N ASN A 284 1.50 30.61 -11.93
CA ASN A 284 2.77 30.68 -11.20
C ASN A 284 3.99 30.60 -12.13
N TYR A 285 3.81 30.10 -13.35
CA TYR A 285 4.89 29.69 -14.25
C TYR A 285 4.70 30.21 -15.69
N ARG A 286 3.95 31.30 -15.88
CA ARG A 286 3.72 31.89 -17.21
C ARG A 286 5.05 32.09 -17.95
N PRO A 287 5.14 31.73 -19.25
CA PRO A 287 4.06 31.31 -20.16
C PRO A 287 3.78 29.80 -20.22
N TRP A 288 4.20 29.02 -19.23
CA TRP A 288 4.17 27.54 -19.30
C TRP A 288 3.05 26.90 -18.51
N VAL A 289 2.51 25.81 -19.06
CA VAL A 289 1.83 24.75 -18.31
C VAL A 289 2.56 23.44 -18.55
N ILE A 290 2.92 22.76 -17.47
CA ILE A 290 3.60 21.46 -17.55
C ILE A 290 2.86 20.46 -16.67
N ALA A 291 2.64 19.25 -17.21
CA ALA A 291 2.05 18.15 -16.47
C ALA A 291 2.82 16.85 -16.71
N GLN A 292 2.91 16.03 -15.67
CA GLN A 292 3.37 14.65 -15.75
C GLN A 292 2.29 13.74 -15.17
N TYR A 293 1.72 12.87 -16.00
CA TYR A 293 0.66 11.95 -15.57
C TYR A 293 1.21 10.60 -15.13
N PHE A 294 2.12 10.01 -15.92
CA PHE A 294 2.68 8.69 -15.60
C PHE A 294 3.87 8.79 -14.65
N GLU A 295 3.87 7.92 -13.64
CA GLU A 295 5.03 7.66 -12.77
C GLU A 295 5.31 6.15 -12.74
N LYS A 296 4.36 5.35 -12.25
CA LYS A 296 4.50 3.89 -12.05
C LYS A 296 3.23 3.09 -12.28
N LEU A 297 2.09 3.59 -11.85
CA LEU A 297 0.81 2.91 -11.94
C LEU A 297 0.07 3.26 -13.23
N ALA A 298 -0.73 2.31 -13.70
CA ALA A 298 -1.67 2.55 -14.79
C ALA A 298 -2.72 3.59 -14.41
N PHE A 299 -3.26 4.28 -15.41
CA PHE A 299 -4.44 5.12 -15.25
C PHE A 299 -5.38 4.94 -16.46
N ARG A 300 -6.63 5.39 -16.32
CA ARG A 300 -7.61 5.25 -17.41
C ARG A 300 -7.26 6.20 -18.56
N PRO A 301 -7.28 5.74 -19.82
CA PRO A 301 -7.09 6.60 -20.99
C PRO A 301 -8.05 7.79 -20.96
N PHE A 302 -7.55 8.96 -21.31
CA PHE A 302 -8.34 10.18 -21.46
C PHE A 302 -7.85 10.98 -22.66
N ASN A 303 -8.75 11.76 -23.25
CA ASN A 303 -8.48 12.57 -24.42
C ASN A 303 -9.12 13.95 -24.26
N GLY A 304 -8.55 14.94 -24.93
CA GLY A 304 -9.08 16.30 -24.98
C GLY A 304 -7.99 17.27 -25.43
N GLU A 305 -8.27 18.56 -25.38
CA GLU A 305 -7.31 19.58 -25.82
C GLU A 305 -7.26 20.80 -24.91
N CYS A 306 -6.18 21.56 -25.09
CA CYS A 306 -6.12 22.94 -24.63
C CYS A 306 -5.81 23.87 -25.79
N LYS A 307 -6.22 25.13 -25.64
CA LYS A 307 -5.98 26.20 -26.60
C LYS A 307 -5.21 27.34 -25.93
N CYS A 308 -4.37 27.99 -26.72
CA CYS A 308 -3.79 29.27 -26.40
C CYS A 308 -4.47 30.33 -27.25
N ILE A 309 -5.08 31.32 -26.63
CA ILE A 309 -5.90 32.35 -27.28
C ILE A 309 -5.20 33.69 -27.12
N ASP A 310 -5.11 34.43 -28.22
CA ASP A 310 -4.67 35.80 -28.21
C ASP A 310 -5.70 36.68 -27.45
N PRO A 311 -5.30 37.39 -26.39
CA PRO A 311 -6.23 38.15 -25.57
C PRO A 311 -6.83 39.37 -26.29
N GLU A 312 -6.20 39.88 -27.34
CA GLU A 312 -6.64 41.07 -28.08
C GLU A 312 -7.56 40.69 -29.24
N THR A 313 -7.17 39.68 -30.02
CA THR A 313 -7.89 39.28 -31.24
C THR A 313 -8.90 38.16 -31.02
N GLY A 314 -8.80 37.43 -29.91
CA GLY A 314 -9.58 36.22 -29.65
C GLY A 314 -9.20 35.03 -30.54
N GLN A 315 -8.19 35.15 -31.40
CA GLN A 315 -7.74 34.07 -32.28
C GLN A 315 -6.94 33.02 -31.52
N VAL A 316 -7.06 31.76 -31.93
CA VAL A 316 -6.23 30.68 -31.39
C VAL A 316 -4.81 30.82 -31.96
N LYS A 317 -3.79 30.81 -31.10
CA LYS A 317 -2.36 30.80 -31.49
C LYS A 317 -1.76 29.40 -31.51
N ALA A 318 -2.20 28.56 -30.58
CA ALA A 318 -1.71 27.19 -30.49
C ALA A 318 -2.76 26.25 -29.89
N ARG A 319 -2.65 24.97 -30.22
CA ARG A 319 -3.50 23.89 -29.72
C ARG A 319 -2.65 22.69 -29.34
N ILE A 320 -2.92 22.09 -28.20
CA ILE A 320 -2.32 20.82 -27.80
C ILE A 320 -3.44 19.80 -27.62
N GLU A 321 -3.40 18.73 -28.42
CA GLU A 321 -4.30 17.59 -28.30
C GLU A 321 -3.63 16.54 -27.41
N ILE A 322 -4.25 16.23 -26.27
CA ILE A 322 -3.87 15.11 -25.42
C ILE A 322 -4.65 13.89 -25.90
N ARG A 323 -3.94 12.88 -26.42
CA ARG A 323 -4.54 11.66 -26.95
C ARG A 323 -3.80 10.43 -26.48
N SER A 324 -4.48 9.61 -25.70
CA SER A 324 -3.98 8.32 -25.22
C SER A 324 -3.74 7.35 -26.37
N LYS A 325 -2.57 6.70 -26.40
CA LYS A 325 -2.23 5.67 -27.40
C LYS A 325 -2.31 4.26 -26.81
N ALA A 326 -2.80 3.31 -27.60
CA ALA A 326 -2.81 1.88 -27.23
C ALA A 326 -1.80 1.09 -28.06
N ASP A 327 -1.62 1.44 -29.33
CA ASP A 327 -0.70 0.77 -30.24
C ASP A 327 0.56 1.59 -30.45
N TYR A 328 1.70 0.97 -30.20
CA TYR A 328 3.03 1.56 -30.34
C TYR A 328 3.82 0.77 -31.38
N VAL A 329 4.57 1.49 -32.22
CA VAL A 329 5.45 0.88 -33.23
C VAL A 329 6.86 1.43 -33.06
N CYS A 330 7.80 0.57 -32.75
CA CYS A 330 9.23 0.87 -32.76
C CYS A 330 9.86 0.27 -34.01
N ASP A 331 10.02 1.08 -35.05
CA ASP A 331 10.61 0.66 -36.32
C ASP A 331 12.11 0.97 -36.37
N ILE A 332 12.91 -0.01 -35.96
CA ILE A 332 14.38 0.06 -35.96
C ILE A 332 14.88 0.07 -37.41
N THR A 333 14.27 -0.73 -38.28
CA THR A 333 14.61 -0.86 -39.70
C THR A 333 14.59 0.51 -40.39
N SER A 334 13.48 1.24 -40.30
CA SER A 334 13.34 2.58 -40.87
C SER A 334 14.36 3.57 -40.30
N LYS A 335 14.67 3.49 -39.00
CA LYS A 335 15.65 4.38 -38.37
C LYS A 335 17.08 4.13 -38.84
N ILE A 336 17.48 2.87 -39.04
CA ILE A 336 18.80 2.51 -39.57
C ILE A 336 18.97 3.09 -40.97
N PHE A 337 17.98 2.90 -41.85
CA PHE A 337 18.08 3.35 -43.24
C PHE A 337 18.10 4.88 -43.38
N ARG A 338 17.41 5.61 -42.50
CA ARG A 338 17.42 7.09 -42.49
C ARG A 338 18.72 7.68 -41.93
N ASN A 339 19.35 7.01 -40.96
CA ASN A 339 20.50 7.56 -40.21
C ASN A 339 21.84 6.90 -40.55
N ARG A 340 22.01 6.34 -41.76
CA ARG A 340 23.23 5.62 -42.21
C ARG A 340 24.58 6.33 -41.96
N LEU A 341 24.59 7.64 -41.70
CA LEU A 341 25.79 8.47 -41.49
C LEU A 341 25.94 9.05 -40.07
N ARG A 342 24.98 8.85 -39.15
CA ARG A 342 25.04 9.42 -37.79
C ARG A 342 24.56 8.43 -36.73
N PRO A 343 25.37 8.14 -35.70
CA PRO A 343 24.93 7.34 -34.57
C PRO A 343 23.77 8.03 -33.83
N ILE A 344 22.72 7.27 -33.53
CA ILE A 344 21.57 7.76 -32.77
C ILE A 344 21.95 7.73 -31.28
N ARG A 345 21.92 8.88 -30.61
CA ARG A 345 22.20 9.00 -29.17
C ARG A 345 21.00 8.53 -28.33
N GLY A 346 21.22 7.63 -27.37
CA GLY A 346 20.19 7.17 -26.43
C GLY A 346 19.31 6.00 -26.91
N PRO A 347 18.23 5.65 -26.19
CA PRO A 347 17.33 4.58 -26.59
C PRO A 347 16.63 4.96 -27.90
N TRP A 348 16.64 4.02 -28.85
CA TRP A 348 16.06 4.20 -30.19
C TRP A 348 14.54 4.36 -30.13
N CYS A 349 13.94 3.77 -29.09
CA CYS A 349 12.53 3.85 -28.80
C CYS A 349 12.34 3.78 -27.27
N SER A 350 11.44 4.60 -26.73
CA SER A 350 11.03 4.55 -25.33
C SER A 350 9.50 4.56 -25.26
N VAL A 351 8.92 3.51 -24.70
CA VAL A 351 7.47 3.28 -24.70
C VAL A 351 7.02 2.90 -23.30
N VAL A 352 5.84 3.38 -22.90
CA VAL A 352 5.16 2.95 -21.68
C VAL A 352 3.94 2.14 -22.09
N LEU A 353 3.87 0.88 -21.64
CA LEU A 353 2.73 0.01 -21.89
C LEU A 353 1.78 0.02 -20.70
N HIS A 354 0.52 0.32 -20.99
CA HIS A 354 -0.59 0.25 -20.05
C HIS A 354 -1.47 -0.96 -20.34
N PRO A 355 -2.36 -1.35 -19.40
CA PRO A 355 -3.28 -2.47 -19.63
C PRO A 355 -4.12 -2.25 -20.90
N GLY A 356 -3.97 -3.15 -21.87
CA GLY A 356 -4.59 -3.10 -23.20
C GLY A 356 -3.68 -2.58 -24.32
N SER A 357 -2.48 -2.12 -24.02
CA SER A 357 -1.53 -1.62 -25.03
C SER A 357 -0.77 -2.75 -25.74
N THR A 358 -0.38 -2.49 -26.99
CA THR A 358 0.48 -3.38 -27.79
C THR A 358 1.70 -2.61 -28.30
N LEU A 359 2.87 -3.19 -28.15
CA LEU A 359 4.11 -2.73 -28.78
C LEU A 359 4.48 -3.66 -29.93
N THR A 360 4.63 -3.11 -31.13
CA THR A 360 5.21 -3.79 -32.28
C THR A 360 6.64 -3.31 -32.48
N ILE A 361 7.60 -4.22 -32.43
CA ILE A 361 9.02 -3.95 -32.68
C ILE A 361 9.36 -4.51 -34.06
N ARG A 362 9.86 -3.66 -34.95
CA ARG A 362 10.33 -4.04 -36.28
C ARG A 362 11.84 -3.88 -36.37
N PHE A 363 12.53 -4.91 -36.82
CA PHE A 363 13.98 -4.92 -36.95
C PHE A 363 14.44 -5.68 -38.19
N PRO A 364 15.62 -5.38 -38.73
CA PRO A 364 16.20 -6.15 -39.82
C PRO A 364 16.54 -7.57 -39.37
N ILE A 365 16.28 -8.55 -40.25
CA ILE A 365 16.61 -9.96 -40.06
C ILE A 365 17.80 -10.37 -40.94
N GLU A 366 18.45 -11.46 -40.54
CA GLU A 366 19.29 -12.27 -41.41
C GLU A 366 18.33 -13.06 -42.33
N GLU A 367 18.31 -12.80 -43.65
CA GLU A 367 17.46 -13.57 -44.57
C GLU A 367 17.79 -15.05 -44.41
N ALA A 368 16.81 -15.86 -43.99
CA ALA A 368 16.95 -17.31 -43.99
C ALA A 368 17.04 -17.79 -45.44
N ASP A 369 17.94 -18.73 -45.70
CA ASP A 369 18.10 -19.45 -46.97
C ASP A 369 16.75 -20.02 -47.44
N THR A 370 15.97 -19.18 -48.10
CA THR A 370 14.97 -19.64 -49.03
C THR A 370 15.75 -19.81 -50.31
N GLU A 371 16.07 -21.06 -50.62
CA GLU A 371 16.44 -21.47 -51.98
C GLU A 371 15.42 -20.82 -52.93
N THR A 372 15.82 -19.70 -53.53
CA THR A 372 15.10 -19.10 -54.63
C THR A 372 15.18 -20.12 -55.74
N SER A 373 14.09 -20.85 -55.97
CA SER A 373 13.84 -21.46 -57.27
C SER A 373 13.99 -20.36 -58.30
N GLU A 374 15.03 -20.48 -59.11
CA GLU A 374 15.28 -19.63 -60.25
C GLU A 374 14.07 -19.73 -61.19
N GLU A 375 13.19 -18.73 -61.15
CA GLU A 375 12.29 -18.46 -62.27
C GLU A 375 11.99 -16.95 -62.33
N GLU A 376 12.70 -16.32 -63.27
CA GLU A 376 12.35 -15.12 -64.04
C GLU A 376 11.86 -13.87 -63.28
N SER A 377 12.80 -13.04 -62.82
CA SER A 377 12.54 -11.62 -62.55
C SER A 377 13.15 -10.72 -63.64
N LEU A 378 12.27 -9.98 -64.32
CA LEU A 378 12.54 -8.95 -65.33
C LEU A 378 13.52 -7.85 -64.85
N PRO A 379 14.34 -7.28 -65.76
CA PRO A 379 15.36 -6.29 -65.42
C PRO A 379 14.76 -4.88 -65.29
N GLY A 380 14.71 -4.32 -64.08
CA GLY A 380 14.28 -2.93 -63.94
C GLY A 380 14.03 -2.35 -62.56
N LEU A 381 14.82 -2.68 -61.52
CA LEU A 381 14.96 -1.81 -60.34
C LEU A 381 16.23 -2.22 -59.56
N PRO A 382 17.16 -1.31 -59.24
CA PRO A 382 18.33 -1.65 -58.45
C PRO A 382 17.89 -2.07 -57.04
N SER A 383 18.11 -3.34 -56.72
CA SER A 383 17.88 -3.93 -55.40
C SER A 383 18.57 -3.09 -54.31
N GLN A 384 17.78 -2.56 -53.37
CA GLN A 384 18.26 -1.89 -52.17
C GLN A 384 18.62 -2.88 -51.04
N ASN A 385 18.67 -4.18 -51.32
CA ASN A 385 19.01 -5.16 -50.30
C ASN A 385 20.54 -5.28 -50.17
N PRO A 386 21.12 -5.01 -48.98
CA PRO A 386 22.54 -5.20 -48.75
C PRO A 386 22.93 -6.68 -48.92
N PRO A 387 24.16 -7.01 -49.38
CA PRO A 387 24.57 -8.38 -49.69
C PRO A 387 24.52 -9.33 -48.47
N ARG A 388 24.07 -10.57 -48.73
CA ARG A 388 23.70 -11.66 -47.81
C ARG A 388 24.75 -12.15 -46.79
N TYR A 389 26.00 -11.71 -46.84
CA TYR A 389 27.13 -12.36 -46.14
C TYR A 389 27.94 -11.40 -45.23
N LEU A 390 27.39 -10.23 -44.89
CA LEU A 390 28.17 -9.17 -44.25
C LEU A 390 27.86 -8.93 -42.78
N PHE A 391 26.75 -9.45 -42.22
CA PHE A 391 26.35 -9.13 -40.85
C PHE A 391 25.49 -10.22 -40.17
N LYS A 392 25.64 -10.33 -38.85
CA LYS A 392 24.85 -11.19 -37.95
C LYS A 392 23.97 -10.33 -37.07
N THR A 393 22.70 -10.73 -36.91
CA THR A 393 21.74 -10.03 -36.04
C THR A 393 21.42 -10.83 -34.78
N GLU A 394 21.15 -10.15 -33.67
CA GLU A 394 20.68 -10.79 -32.44
C GLU A 394 19.66 -9.88 -31.73
N PHE A 395 18.55 -10.48 -31.28
CA PHE A 395 17.52 -9.80 -30.47
C PHE A 395 17.46 -10.41 -29.07
N LEU A 396 17.49 -9.57 -28.03
CA LEU A 396 17.51 -10.00 -26.63
C LEU A 396 16.57 -9.15 -25.75
N PRO A 397 15.89 -9.74 -24.75
CA PRO A 397 15.76 -11.17 -24.50
C PRO A 397 14.95 -11.89 -25.61
N LYS A 398 15.16 -13.21 -25.74
CA LYS A 398 14.50 -14.04 -26.77
C LYS A 398 13.06 -14.40 -26.39
N ASP A 399 12.74 -14.41 -25.11
CA ASP A 399 11.43 -14.72 -24.54
C ASP A 399 11.15 -13.83 -23.31
N LEU A 400 10.01 -14.05 -22.65
CA LEU A 400 9.64 -13.38 -21.41
C LEU A 400 10.13 -14.06 -20.14
N ASN A 401 10.83 -15.20 -20.21
CA ASN A 401 11.31 -15.90 -19.00
C ASN A 401 12.39 -15.08 -18.29
N THR A 402 13.21 -14.38 -19.08
CA THR A 402 14.20 -13.43 -18.61
C THR A 402 13.86 -12.02 -19.09
N LEU A 403 14.00 -11.07 -18.18
CA LEU A 403 13.84 -9.65 -18.44
C LEU A 403 15.19 -8.99 -18.21
N ARG A 404 15.50 -7.93 -18.97
CA ARG A 404 16.71 -7.14 -18.74
C ARG A 404 16.35 -5.84 -18.05
N GLN A 405 17.00 -5.59 -16.92
CA GLN A 405 16.91 -4.35 -16.17
C GLN A 405 18.32 -3.80 -15.95
N LEU A 406 18.42 -2.51 -15.65
CA LEU A 406 19.66 -1.93 -15.16
C LEU A 406 19.98 -2.54 -13.78
N THR A 407 21.18 -3.14 -13.61
CA THR A 407 21.61 -3.69 -12.30
C THR A 407 21.80 -2.60 -11.26
N THR A 408 22.28 -1.45 -11.72
CA THR A 408 22.45 -0.23 -10.94
C THR A 408 21.94 0.93 -11.80
N ILE A 409 21.50 2.02 -11.19
CA ILE A 409 21.07 3.22 -11.94
C ILE A 409 22.23 3.81 -12.77
N TYR A 410 23.46 3.40 -12.46
CA TYR A 410 24.71 4.00 -12.90
C TYR A 410 25.37 3.28 -14.05
N ASP A 411 25.16 1.97 -14.17
CA ASP A 411 25.84 1.16 -15.18
C ASP A 411 24.99 0.96 -16.43
N ASP A 412 25.62 1.00 -17.60
CA ASP A 412 25.09 0.37 -18.82
C ASP A 412 25.26 -1.16 -18.82
N ILE A 413 25.44 -1.71 -17.62
CA ILE A 413 25.43 -3.13 -17.33
C ILE A 413 23.99 -3.52 -17.09
N TYR A 414 23.48 -4.31 -18.01
CA TYR A 414 22.14 -4.84 -17.95
C TYR A 414 22.20 -6.21 -17.29
N GLY A 415 21.45 -6.35 -16.22
CA GLY A 415 21.27 -7.61 -15.52
C GLY A 415 20.08 -8.35 -16.10
N GLU A 416 20.25 -9.63 -16.33
CA GLU A 416 19.13 -10.51 -16.59
C GLU A 416 18.49 -10.91 -15.26
N VAL A 417 17.20 -10.65 -15.14
CA VAL A 417 16.37 -11.03 -14.01
C VAL A 417 15.27 -11.96 -14.51
N MET A 418 15.04 -13.06 -13.80
CA MET A 418 13.91 -13.92 -14.11
C MET A 418 12.60 -13.15 -13.93
N TYR A 419 11.65 -13.35 -14.84
CA TYR A 419 10.35 -12.67 -14.85
C TYR A 419 9.68 -12.65 -13.48
N HIS A 420 9.48 -13.85 -12.90
CA HIS A 420 8.80 -14.04 -11.61
C HIS A 420 9.58 -13.50 -10.40
N LYS A 421 10.83 -13.03 -10.59
CA LYS A 421 11.60 -12.34 -9.56
C LYS A 421 11.50 -10.83 -9.66
N ALA A 422 11.05 -10.27 -10.79
CA ALA A 422 10.92 -8.83 -11.00
C ALA A 422 9.45 -8.40 -11.05
N ILE A 423 8.61 -9.20 -11.69
CA ILE A 423 7.19 -8.92 -11.95
C ILE A 423 6.34 -10.06 -11.37
N ALA A 424 5.20 -9.68 -10.81
CA ALA A 424 4.14 -10.57 -10.37
C ALA A 424 2.91 -10.43 -11.30
N GLY A 425 2.25 -11.55 -11.58
CA GLY A 425 1.15 -11.65 -12.55
C GLY A 425 1.61 -11.99 -13.96
N ASP A 426 0.67 -12.34 -14.82
CA ASP A 426 0.87 -12.97 -16.14
C ASP A 426 0.17 -12.17 -17.26
N ALA A 427 0.10 -10.84 -17.10
CA ALA A 427 -0.58 -9.97 -18.05
C ALA A 427 0.22 -9.66 -19.32
N LEU A 428 1.44 -10.17 -19.47
CA LEU A 428 2.30 -9.90 -20.62
C LEU A 428 2.31 -11.10 -21.57
N GLU A 429 2.04 -10.85 -22.85
CA GLU A 429 2.09 -11.86 -23.92
C GLU A 429 3.13 -11.45 -24.96
N TRP A 430 3.98 -12.40 -25.34
CA TRP A 430 5.05 -12.24 -26.31
C TRP A 430 4.74 -13.04 -27.57
N ASP A 431 4.36 -12.33 -28.62
CA ASP A 431 3.97 -12.89 -29.90
C ASP A 431 5.15 -12.80 -30.88
N VAL A 432 5.79 -13.96 -31.08
CA VAL A 432 6.94 -14.18 -31.99
C VAL A 432 6.53 -14.82 -33.30
N SER A 433 5.24 -14.89 -33.63
CA SER A 433 4.74 -15.55 -34.84
C SER A 433 5.33 -14.98 -36.13
N LYS A 434 5.77 -13.70 -36.12
CA LYS A 434 6.38 -13.00 -37.25
C LYS A 434 7.85 -12.64 -37.04
N ILE A 435 8.53 -13.29 -36.11
CA ILE A 435 9.95 -13.02 -35.83
C ILE A 435 10.84 -13.28 -37.05
N SER A 436 10.48 -14.25 -37.88
CA SER A 436 11.15 -14.58 -39.15
C SER A 436 11.04 -13.49 -40.22
N VAL A 437 10.13 -12.52 -40.04
CA VAL A 437 9.98 -11.34 -40.90
C VAL A 437 10.46 -10.07 -40.16
N GLY A 438 11.11 -10.24 -39.00
CA GLY A 438 11.63 -9.13 -38.21
C GLY A 438 10.59 -8.34 -37.43
N GLU A 439 9.44 -8.96 -37.11
CA GLU A 439 8.37 -8.33 -36.33
C GLU A 439 8.09 -9.14 -35.05
N ILE A 440 8.13 -8.47 -33.90
CA ILE A 440 7.72 -9.02 -32.60
C ILE A 440 6.65 -8.13 -32.00
N LYS A 441 5.64 -8.73 -31.35
CA LYS A 441 4.62 -8.00 -30.61
C LYS A 441 4.63 -8.35 -29.14
N LEU A 442 4.71 -7.33 -28.29
CA LEU A 442 4.53 -7.43 -26.85
C LEU A 442 3.16 -6.83 -26.50
N LYS A 443 2.24 -7.67 -26.02
CA LYS A 443 0.88 -7.26 -25.63
C LYS A 443 0.76 -7.21 -24.12
N TYR A 444 0.14 -6.16 -23.60
CA TYR A 444 -0.25 -6.06 -22.19
C TYR A 444 -1.75 -6.29 -22.07
N LEU A 445 -2.14 -7.47 -21.59
CA LEU A 445 -3.52 -7.90 -21.44
C LEU A 445 -4.27 -7.09 -20.38
N LYS A 446 -5.37 -6.45 -20.76
CA LYS A 446 -6.17 -5.58 -19.88
C LYS A 446 -6.89 -6.32 -18.75
N ASN A 447 -7.16 -7.61 -18.95
CA ASN A 447 -7.96 -8.47 -18.07
C ASN A 447 -7.12 -9.28 -17.09
N LYS A 448 -5.83 -8.96 -16.91
CA LYS A 448 -4.93 -9.64 -15.99
C LYS A 448 -4.16 -8.64 -15.12
N PRO A 449 -3.94 -8.93 -13.84
CA PRO A 449 -3.17 -8.07 -12.96
C PRO A 449 -1.66 -8.16 -13.26
N LEU A 450 -0.95 -7.05 -13.03
CA LEU A 450 0.50 -6.97 -13.13
C LEU A 450 1.05 -6.05 -12.04
N ALA A 451 2.08 -6.49 -11.32
CA ALA A 451 2.74 -5.71 -10.26
C ALA A 451 4.26 -5.87 -10.28
N LEU A 452 4.97 -4.84 -9.81
CA LEU A 452 6.43 -4.86 -9.68
C LEU A 452 6.83 -5.42 -8.30
N ILE A 453 7.55 -6.53 -8.28
CA ILE A 453 8.10 -7.12 -7.05
C ILE A 453 9.28 -6.28 -6.56
N ARG A 454 10.24 -6.01 -7.46
CA ARG A 454 11.49 -5.29 -7.18
C ARG A 454 12.11 -4.72 -8.46
N GLY A 455 13.02 -3.76 -8.30
CA GLY A 455 13.73 -3.14 -9.40
C GLY A 455 13.00 -1.92 -9.97
N LEU A 456 13.30 -1.58 -11.22
CA LEU A 456 12.69 -0.46 -11.94
C LEU A 456 11.49 -0.95 -12.77
N ASN A 457 10.59 -0.04 -13.13
CA ASN A 457 9.49 -0.34 -14.04
C ASN A 457 9.92 -0.35 -15.52
N SER A 458 11.18 -0.02 -15.82
CA SER A 458 11.75 -0.03 -17.16
C SER A 458 12.58 -1.28 -17.42
N PHE A 459 12.34 -1.86 -18.59
CA PHE A 459 12.98 -3.07 -19.10
C PHE A 459 13.57 -2.79 -20.47
N PHE A 460 14.68 -3.44 -20.78
CA PHE A 460 15.46 -3.13 -21.97
C PHE A 460 15.48 -4.29 -22.96
N TYR A 461 15.24 -3.95 -24.22
CA TYR A 461 15.37 -4.89 -25.33
C TYR A 461 16.51 -4.41 -26.21
N TYR A 462 17.31 -5.35 -26.70
CA TYR A 462 18.44 -5.09 -27.56
C TYR A 462 18.21 -5.72 -28.91
N TRP A 463 18.56 -4.98 -29.93
CA TRP A 463 18.87 -5.54 -31.23
C TRP A 463 20.31 -5.15 -31.58
N THR A 464 21.13 -6.12 -31.94
CA THR A 464 22.52 -5.92 -32.35
C THR A 464 22.72 -6.38 -33.77
N LEU A 465 23.46 -5.59 -34.54
CA LEU A 465 23.99 -5.90 -35.87
C LEU A 465 25.50 -5.91 -35.77
N THR A 466 26.10 -7.06 -36.00
CA THR A 466 27.56 -7.24 -35.96
C THR A 466 28.06 -7.55 -37.35
N ALA A 467 29.08 -6.83 -37.82
CA ALA A 467 29.65 -7.12 -39.13
C ALA A 467 30.46 -8.43 -39.07
N ILE A 468 30.23 -9.36 -40.00
CA ILE A 468 31.01 -10.60 -40.10
C ILE A 468 32.46 -10.27 -40.47
N ASN A 469 32.66 -9.21 -41.27
CA ASN A 469 33.97 -8.69 -41.64
C ASN A 469 34.19 -7.30 -41.01
N LYS A 470 35.17 -7.18 -40.10
CA LYS A 470 35.41 -5.98 -39.25
C LYS A 470 35.74 -4.69 -40.01
N TYR A 471 35.91 -4.74 -41.34
CA TYR A 471 36.40 -3.63 -42.15
C TYR A 471 35.32 -2.76 -42.81
N ILE A 472 34.01 -3.06 -42.65
CA ILE A 472 32.94 -2.37 -43.42
C ILE A 472 32.15 -1.35 -42.58
N PHE A 473 31.76 -1.67 -41.35
CA PHE A 473 31.12 -0.74 -40.40
C PHE A 473 31.23 -1.27 -38.96
N GLY A 474 31.15 -0.38 -37.97
CA GLY A 474 31.12 -0.76 -36.55
C GLY A 474 29.78 -1.36 -36.15
N ASP A 475 29.78 -2.20 -35.11
CA ASP A 475 28.58 -2.86 -34.59
C ASP A 475 27.47 -1.84 -34.24
N ILE A 476 26.25 -2.07 -34.75
CA ILE A 476 25.10 -1.22 -34.44
C ILE A 476 24.31 -1.88 -33.31
N ARG A 477 24.07 -1.14 -32.23
CA ARG A 477 23.24 -1.58 -31.11
C ARG A 477 22.03 -0.66 -30.96
N ALA A 478 20.85 -1.20 -31.22
CA ALA A 478 19.58 -0.54 -30.95
C ALA A 478 19.07 -0.96 -29.57
N ILE A 479 18.83 0.02 -28.71
CA ILE A 479 18.31 -0.18 -27.34
C ILE A 479 16.88 0.33 -27.31
N LEU A 480 15.94 -0.51 -26.93
CA LEU A 480 14.54 -0.14 -26.69
C LEU A 480 14.25 -0.17 -25.20
N THR A 481 13.68 0.91 -24.70
CA THR A 481 13.22 1.00 -23.32
C THR A 481 11.72 0.79 -23.29
N VAL A 482 11.26 -0.28 -22.63
CA VAL A 482 9.85 -0.57 -22.43
C VAL A 482 9.55 -0.48 -20.94
N SER A 483 8.67 0.43 -20.58
CA SER A 483 8.24 0.58 -19.19
C SER A 483 6.81 0.07 -19.02
N PHE A 484 6.53 -0.63 -17.92
CA PHE A 484 5.18 -1.10 -17.64
C PHE A 484 4.48 -0.21 -16.63
N ALA A 485 3.24 0.13 -16.94
CA ALA A 485 2.32 0.75 -16.00
C ALA A 485 1.60 -0.34 -15.19
N PHE A 486 2.02 -0.53 -13.95
CA PHE A 486 1.51 -1.62 -13.12
C PHE A 486 0.08 -1.36 -12.65
N THR A 487 -0.69 -2.42 -12.49
CA THR A 487 -2.08 -2.35 -12.03
C THR A 487 -2.19 -1.95 -10.56
N HIS A 488 -1.20 -2.33 -9.75
CA HIS A 488 -1.15 -2.06 -8.31
C HIS A 488 0.28 -2.19 -7.77
N TYR A 489 0.47 -1.77 -6.51
CA TYR A 489 1.72 -2.01 -5.79
C TYR A 489 1.75 -3.43 -5.23
N TYR A 490 2.85 -4.16 -5.44
CA TYR A 490 3.01 -5.53 -4.92
C TYR A 490 2.95 -5.60 -3.38
N LYS A 491 3.48 -4.56 -2.70
CA LYS A 491 3.46 -4.42 -1.24
C LYS A 491 2.09 -3.97 -0.69
N THR A 492 1.06 -4.72 -1.05
CA THR A 492 -0.35 -4.50 -0.66
C THR A 492 -0.83 -5.72 0.12
N VAL A 493 -1.75 -5.53 1.07
CA VAL A 493 -2.39 -6.66 1.74
C VAL A 493 -3.27 -7.41 0.75
N GLY A 494 -2.92 -8.66 0.44
CA GLY A 494 -3.55 -9.44 -0.61
C GLY A 494 -4.27 -10.69 -0.12
N CYS A 495 -5.56 -10.81 -0.43
CA CYS A 495 -6.34 -12.04 -0.26
C CYS A 495 -6.30 -12.86 -1.55
N GLU A 496 -5.40 -13.83 -1.64
CA GLU A 496 -5.29 -14.68 -2.82
C GLU A 496 -4.90 -16.13 -2.48
N ARG A 497 -5.58 -17.05 -3.15
CA ARG A 497 -5.31 -18.49 -3.09
C ARG A 497 -4.76 -18.91 -4.44
N GLY A 498 -3.45 -19.11 -4.57
CA GLY A 498 -2.84 -19.49 -5.85
C GLY A 498 -1.35 -19.72 -5.70
N ALA A 499 -0.77 -20.47 -6.64
CA ALA A 499 0.68 -20.63 -6.75
C ALA A 499 1.32 -19.35 -7.29
N GLN A 500 0.67 -18.73 -8.28
CA GLN A 500 1.01 -17.39 -8.74
C GLN A 500 0.45 -16.38 -7.76
N LYS A 501 1.35 -15.62 -7.14
CA LYS A 501 1.03 -14.58 -6.16
C LYS A 501 1.19 -13.22 -6.81
N VAL A 502 0.11 -12.43 -6.85
CA VAL A 502 0.13 -11.06 -7.36
C VAL A 502 0.38 -10.04 -6.25
N PHE A 503 0.25 -10.47 -4.99
CA PHE A 503 0.53 -9.67 -3.79
C PHE A 503 1.70 -10.25 -2.99
N ASP A 504 2.28 -9.45 -2.10
CA ASP A 504 3.36 -9.87 -1.20
C ASP A 504 2.89 -10.88 -0.13
N PRO A 505 3.33 -12.16 -0.19
CA PRO A 505 2.89 -13.18 0.76
C PRO A 505 3.30 -12.89 2.20
N ALA A 506 4.43 -12.20 2.42
CA ALA A 506 4.93 -11.89 3.75
C ALA A 506 4.05 -10.84 4.45
N ILE A 507 3.51 -9.89 3.69
CA ILE A 507 2.54 -8.91 4.18
C ILE A 507 1.19 -9.60 4.42
N SER A 508 0.69 -10.37 3.45
CA SER A 508 -0.59 -11.07 3.57
C SER A 508 -0.64 -12.02 4.76
N LYS A 509 0.45 -12.75 5.07
CA LYS A 509 0.50 -13.69 6.21
C LYS A 509 0.19 -13.03 7.56
N LYS A 510 0.41 -11.72 7.72
CA LYS A 510 0.11 -10.98 8.95
C LYS A 510 -1.38 -10.64 9.11
N HIS A 511 -2.11 -10.62 8.01
CA HIS A 511 -3.52 -10.20 7.96
C HIS A 511 -4.46 -11.35 7.61
N CYS A 512 -3.93 -12.47 7.12
CA CYS A 512 -4.71 -13.55 6.57
C CYS A 512 -4.54 -14.85 7.35
N SER A 513 -5.64 -15.57 7.53
CA SER A 513 -5.68 -16.88 8.19
C SER A 513 -6.66 -17.81 7.48
N THR A 514 -6.46 -19.11 7.63
CA THR A 514 -7.41 -20.10 7.09
C THR A 514 -8.44 -20.43 8.16
N LYS A 515 -9.72 -20.23 7.84
CA LYS A 515 -10.87 -20.50 8.69
C LYS A 515 -11.61 -21.75 8.21
N ARG A 516 -12.06 -22.59 9.13
CA ARG A 516 -12.84 -23.80 8.82
C ARG A 516 -14.33 -23.54 9.06
N TRP A 517 -15.12 -23.66 8.02
CA TRP A 517 -16.58 -23.55 8.08
C TRP A 517 -17.21 -24.89 8.45
N GLY A 518 -18.36 -24.83 9.13
CA GLY A 518 -19.25 -25.97 9.28
C GLY A 518 -19.95 -26.31 7.95
N SER A 519 -20.85 -27.29 7.99
CA SER A 519 -21.78 -27.59 6.88
C SER A 519 -21.10 -27.99 5.55
N ASP A 520 -19.99 -28.72 5.62
CA ASP A 520 -19.21 -29.24 4.48
C ASP A 520 -18.68 -28.20 3.48
N ILE A 521 -18.70 -26.91 3.84
CA ILE A 521 -18.17 -25.82 3.01
C ILE A 521 -16.64 -25.92 2.87
N GLY A 522 -15.97 -26.40 3.91
CA GLY A 522 -14.52 -26.61 3.96
C GLY A 522 -13.75 -25.41 4.52
N GLN A 523 -12.61 -25.11 3.90
CA GLN A 523 -11.69 -24.06 4.37
C GLN A 523 -11.77 -22.80 3.50
N THR A 524 -11.82 -21.65 4.15
CA THR A 524 -11.77 -20.31 3.56
C THR A 524 -10.49 -19.61 3.96
N TYR A 525 -9.84 -18.95 3.01
CA TYR A 525 -8.72 -18.04 3.27
C TYR A 525 -9.25 -16.64 3.53
N GLU A 526 -9.28 -16.22 4.78
CA GLU A 526 -9.83 -14.93 5.21
C GLU A 526 -8.69 -13.96 5.52
N CYS A 527 -8.77 -12.75 4.95
CA CYS A 527 -7.86 -11.64 5.21
C CYS A 527 -8.61 -10.48 5.82
N THR A 528 -8.20 -10.05 7.01
CA THR A 528 -8.81 -8.91 7.70
C THR A 528 -7.85 -7.74 7.69
N TYR A 529 -8.22 -6.70 6.94
CA TYR A 529 -7.47 -5.46 6.85
C TYR A 529 -8.03 -4.45 7.87
N ASN A 530 -7.20 -4.10 8.85
CA ASN A 530 -7.44 -3.00 9.78
C ASN A 530 -6.51 -1.81 9.46
N LYS A 531 -7.03 -0.58 9.54
CA LYS A 531 -6.27 0.65 9.24
C LYS A 531 -5.27 1.05 10.34
N ASN A 532 -4.63 0.08 10.97
CA ASN A 532 -3.56 0.32 11.94
C ASN A 532 -2.18 0.39 11.26
N SER A 533 -2.10 0.05 9.97
CA SER A 533 -0.85 0.05 9.20
C SER A 533 -0.72 1.26 8.26
N ASN A 534 0.51 1.64 7.92
CA ASN A 534 0.80 2.66 6.88
C ASN A 534 0.42 2.20 5.45
N ILE A 535 -0.16 1.01 5.29
CA ILE A 535 -0.59 0.46 4.01
C ILE A 535 -1.99 0.98 3.75
N LEU A 536 -2.24 1.68 2.64
CA LEU A 536 -3.55 2.29 2.34
C LEU A 536 -4.46 1.41 1.47
N TRP A 537 -3.94 0.28 1.00
CA TRP A 537 -4.59 -0.58 0.02
C TRP A 537 -4.68 -2.01 0.51
N ALA A 538 -5.79 -2.66 0.18
CA ALA A 538 -5.88 -4.12 0.23
C ALA A 538 -6.62 -4.62 -1.02
N GLY A 539 -6.26 -5.83 -1.47
CA GLY A 539 -6.79 -6.41 -2.69
C GLY A 539 -7.17 -7.87 -2.51
N ILE A 540 -8.06 -8.34 -3.37
CA ILE A 540 -8.50 -9.73 -3.45
C ILE A 540 -8.33 -10.22 -4.88
N HIS A 541 -7.85 -11.45 -5.05
CA HIS A 541 -7.68 -12.10 -6.35
C HIS A 541 -8.19 -13.54 -6.28
N CYS A 542 -9.23 -13.81 -7.05
CA CYS A 542 -9.86 -15.12 -7.21
C CYS A 542 -9.12 -15.96 -8.25
N ARG A 543 -9.25 -17.29 -8.16
CA ARG A 543 -8.74 -18.20 -9.19
C ARG A 543 -9.57 -18.10 -10.47
N GLU A 544 -9.04 -18.62 -11.58
CA GLU A 544 -9.71 -18.62 -12.89
C GLU A 544 -11.10 -19.29 -12.88
N ASN A 545 -11.34 -20.25 -11.97
CA ASN A 545 -12.61 -20.94 -11.81
C ASN A 545 -13.47 -20.43 -10.64
N GLU A 546 -13.10 -19.28 -10.07
CA GLU A 546 -13.81 -18.62 -8.97
C GLU A 546 -14.41 -17.28 -9.43
N GLU A 547 -15.48 -16.85 -8.77
CA GLU A 547 -16.20 -15.60 -9.06
C GLU A 547 -16.07 -14.62 -7.88
N LEU A 548 -15.69 -13.37 -8.15
CA LEU A 548 -15.61 -12.32 -7.13
C LEU A 548 -16.97 -11.66 -6.90
N MET A 549 -17.44 -11.69 -5.65
CA MET A 549 -18.75 -11.18 -5.24
C MET A 549 -18.66 -10.12 -4.13
N PRO A 550 -19.65 -9.20 -4.06
CA PRO A 550 -20.79 -9.06 -4.97
C PRO A 550 -20.41 -8.18 -6.19
N GLY A 551 -20.79 -8.60 -7.40
CA GLY A 551 -20.59 -7.81 -8.62
C GLY A 551 -19.14 -7.37 -8.83
N ASN A 552 -18.17 -8.28 -8.66
CA ASN A 552 -16.72 -8.01 -8.72
C ASN A 552 -16.21 -7.01 -7.65
N CYS A 553 -17.03 -6.70 -6.64
CA CYS A 553 -16.72 -5.80 -5.54
C CYS A 553 -16.29 -4.37 -5.97
N GLU A 554 -16.82 -3.88 -7.10
CA GLU A 554 -16.37 -2.62 -7.71
C GLU A 554 -16.89 -1.37 -7.01
N SER A 555 -18.12 -1.42 -6.49
CA SER A 555 -18.78 -0.28 -5.84
C SER A 555 -19.63 -0.70 -4.63
N VAL A 556 -19.83 -2.00 -4.46
CA VAL A 556 -20.65 -2.63 -3.44
C VAL A 556 -19.85 -3.73 -2.76
N GLY A 557 -20.15 -3.97 -1.49
CA GLY A 557 -19.62 -5.09 -0.72
C GLY A 557 -20.69 -5.67 0.19
N TYR A 558 -20.40 -6.81 0.80
CA TYR A 558 -21.25 -7.35 1.86
C TYR A 558 -20.98 -6.58 3.15
N ASP A 559 -21.97 -5.83 3.63
CA ASP A 559 -21.92 -5.27 4.98
C ASP A 559 -22.13 -6.42 5.97
N LEU A 560 -21.11 -6.69 6.79
CA LEU A 560 -21.12 -7.85 7.67
C LEU A 560 -22.06 -7.66 8.87
N GLN A 561 -22.35 -6.43 9.28
CA GLN A 561 -23.24 -6.12 10.41
C GLN A 561 -24.71 -6.41 10.06
N TYR A 562 -25.13 -6.03 8.86
CA TYR A 562 -26.51 -6.20 8.40
C TYR A 562 -26.68 -7.40 7.47
N ASN A 563 -25.59 -8.10 7.15
CA ASN A 563 -25.57 -9.25 6.27
C ASN A 563 -26.32 -8.99 4.95
N ARG A 564 -25.94 -7.91 4.24
CA ARG A 564 -26.58 -7.48 2.99
C ARG A 564 -25.59 -6.76 2.09
N ILE A 565 -25.88 -6.72 0.79
CA ILE A 565 -25.09 -5.96 -0.17
C ILE A 565 -25.37 -4.47 0.05
N MET A 566 -24.32 -3.68 0.24
CA MET A 566 -24.42 -2.23 0.39
C MET A 566 -23.34 -1.52 -0.46
N PRO A 567 -23.63 -0.32 -0.97
CA PRO A 567 -22.60 0.51 -1.59
C PRO A 567 -21.53 0.86 -0.57
N PHE A 568 -20.28 0.93 -1.02
CA PHE A 568 -19.19 1.39 -0.17
C PHE A 568 -19.47 2.80 0.34
N ARG A 569 -19.34 3.00 1.64
CA ARG A 569 -19.40 4.34 2.24
C ARG A 569 -18.10 5.08 1.91
N GLY A 570 -18.16 6.41 1.75
CA GLY A 570 -17.15 7.24 1.06
C GLY A 570 -15.69 7.16 1.53
N SER A 571 -15.40 6.43 2.60
CA SER A 571 -14.07 6.10 3.09
C SER A 571 -13.46 4.82 2.49
N LEU A 572 -14.24 3.96 1.85
CA LEU A 572 -13.74 2.81 1.07
C LEU A 572 -14.01 3.08 -0.41
N ARG A 573 -12.97 3.02 -1.24
CA ARG A 573 -13.05 3.38 -2.66
C ARG A 573 -12.38 2.32 -3.51
N ASN A 574 -12.96 2.08 -4.68
CA ASN A 574 -12.31 1.33 -5.73
C ASN A 574 -11.01 2.03 -6.16
N ALA A 575 -9.91 1.29 -6.10
CA ALA A 575 -8.60 1.73 -6.58
C ALA A 575 -8.14 0.97 -7.83
N THR A 576 -8.92 -0.01 -8.30
CA THR A 576 -8.67 -0.72 -9.54
C THR A 576 -8.85 0.23 -10.73
N VAL A 577 -7.76 0.42 -11.47
CA VAL A 577 -7.71 1.32 -12.63
C VAL A 577 -8.55 0.77 -13.80
N SER A 578 -8.31 -0.51 -14.13
CA SER A 578 -8.98 -1.26 -15.19
C SER A 578 -9.76 -2.43 -14.61
N ARG A 579 -10.95 -2.70 -15.14
CA ARG A 579 -11.75 -3.84 -14.70
C ARG A 579 -11.04 -5.15 -15.03
N VAL A 580 -10.64 -5.88 -13.99
CA VAL A 580 -10.07 -7.23 -14.06
C VAL A 580 -11.06 -8.15 -13.34
N LEU A 581 -11.60 -9.15 -14.04
CA LEU A 581 -12.56 -10.07 -13.45
C LEU A 581 -11.86 -10.93 -12.39
N GLY A 582 -12.48 -11.09 -11.23
CA GLY A 582 -11.89 -11.86 -10.14
C GLY A 582 -10.81 -11.10 -9.36
N PHE A 583 -10.49 -9.86 -9.72
CA PHE A 583 -9.47 -9.05 -9.06
C PHE A 583 -10.02 -7.68 -8.68
N GLN A 584 -9.78 -7.27 -7.45
CA GLN A 584 -10.22 -5.96 -6.98
C GLN A 584 -9.25 -5.38 -5.96
N LEU A 585 -8.88 -4.11 -6.16
CA LEU A 585 -8.10 -3.31 -5.24
C LEU A 585 -9.00 -2.25 -4.61
N LEU A 586 -8.98 -2.16 -3.29
CA LEU A 586 -9.72 -1.18 -2.54
C LEU A 586 -8.77 -0.31 -1.74
N ARG A 587 -9.01 1.00 -1.81
CA ARG A 587 -8.30 2.02 -1.05
C ARG A 587 -9.16 2.46 0.12
N SER A 588 -8.51 2.55 1.26
CA SER A 588 -9.08 3.13 2.45
C SER A 588 -8.66 4.59 2.60
N ASP A 589 -9.63 5.50 2.57
CA ASP A 589 -9.52 6.91 2.94
C ASP A 589 -10.39 7.17 4.19
N PHE A 590 -10.11 6.47 5.29
CA PHE A 590 -10.79 6.68 6.57
C PHE A 590 -10.37 8.02 7.20
N ARG A 591 -10.92 9.15 6.72
CA ARG A 591 -10.80 10.46 7.39
C ARG A 591 -11.78 10.61 8.55
N ASN A 592 -12.89 9.88 8.51
CA ASN A 592 -13.91 9.87 9.56
C ASN A 592 -13.74 8.60 10.41
N ASN A 593 -13.89 8.73 11.73
CA ASN A 593 -13.80 7.63 12.69
C ASN A 593 -15.05 6.73 12.73
N ASN A 594 -15.91 6.78 11.71
CA ASN A 594 -17.11 5.96 11.67
C ASN A 594 -16.72 4.50 11.45
N PRO A 595 -17.16 3.57 12.31
CA PRO A 595 -16.75 2.18 12.14
C PRO A 595 -17.37 1.61 10.87
N VAL A 596 -16.67 0.69 10.20
CA VAL A 596 -17.15 0.01 8.98
C VAL A 596 -16.68 -1.44 8.97
N SER A 597 -17.48 -2.33 8.38
CA SER A 597 -17.11 -3.73 8.15
C SER A 597 -17.73 -4.21 6.84
N PHE A 598 -16.88 -4.32 5.81
CA PHE A 598 -17.27 -4.75 4.47
C PHE A 598 -16.47 -5.96 4.03
N ALA A 599 -17.09 -6.89 3.31
CA ALA A 599 -16.41 -8.04 2.74
C ALA A 599 -16.59 -8.14 1.21
N CYS A 600 -15.52 -8.57 0.56
CA CYS A 600 -15.51 -9.13 -0.79
C CYS A 600 -15.13 -10.60 -0.71
N VAL A 601 -15.76 -11.47 -1.52
CA VAL A 601 -15.55 -12.92 -1.43
C VAL A 601 -15.37 -13.57 -2.80
N CYS A 602 -14.47 -14.54 -2.88
CA CYS A 602 -14.35 -15.43 -4.02
C CYS A 602 -15.13 -16.72 -3.76
N VAL A 603 -16.03 -17.09 -4.66
CA VAL A 603 -16.81 -18.33 -4.60
C VAL A 603 -16.44 -19.28 -5.74
N ASP A 604 -16.48 -20.58 -5.50
CA ASP A 604 -16.25 -21.57 -6.56
C ASP A 604 -17.50 -21.79 -7.45
N GLN A 605 -17.38 -22.67 -8.44
CA GLN A 605 -18.47 -23.03 -9.36
C GLN A 605 -19.72 -23.59 -8.67
N ARG A 606 -19.58 -24.14 -7.45
CA ARG A 606 -20.68 -24.65 -6.61
C ARG A 606 -21.26 -23.56 -5.68
N GLY A 607 -20.65 -22.38 -5.67
CA GLY A 607 -21.03 -21.25 -4.83
C GLY A 607 -20.47 -21.31 -3.41
N TYR A 608 -19.49 -22.17 -3.13
CA TYR A 608 -18.82 -22.20 -1.83
C TYR A 608 -17.75 -21.13 -1.75
N GLU A 609 -17.71 -20.44 -0.62
CA GLU A 609 -16.69 -19.45 -0.34
C GLU A 609 -15.28 -20.08 -0.25
N LYS A 610 -14.31 -19.48 -0.94
CA LYS A 610 -12.90 -19.89 -0.91
C LYS A 610 -12.00 -18.80 -0.33
N SER A 611 -12.23 -17.55 -0.67
CA SER A 611 -11.42 -16.43 -0.18
C SER A 611 -12.33 -15.30 0.29
N ARG A 612 -11.93 -14.59 1.34
CA ARG A 612 -12.67 -13.45 1.89
C ARG A 612 -11.71 -12.35 2.29
N LEU A 613 -11.95 -11.15 1.78
CA LEU A 613 -11.27 -9.94 2.19
C LEU A 613 -12.23 -9.08 3.00
N VAL A 614 -11.93 -8.87 4.29
CA VAL A 614 -12.70 -8.04 5.21
C VAL A 614 -11.97 -6.72 5.43
N PHE A 615 -12.65 -5.62 5.13
CA PHE A 615 -12.23 -4.27 5.47
C PHE A 615 -12.88 -3.86 6.76
N GLU A 616 -12.07 -3.59 7.77
CA GLU A 616 -12.57 -3.20 9.08
C GLU A 616 -11.92 -1.92 9.60
N GLN A 617 -12.77 -1.05 10.12
CA GLN A 617 -12.36 0.12 10.87
C GLN A 617 -13.09 0.13 12.19
N SER A 618 -12.34 0.15 13.28
CA SER A 618 -12.86 0.37 14.63
C SER A 618 -12.67 1.82 15.04
N GLN A 619 -13.62 2.35 15.81
CA GLN A 619 -13.45 3.63 16.50
C GLN A 619 -12.69 3.41 17.81
N TYR A 620 -11.69 4.24 18.09
CA TYR A 620 -10.92 4.16 19.35
C TYR A 620 -11.41 5.21 20.34
N GLU A 621 -11.62 4.78 21.59
CA GLU A 621 -11.90 5.67 22.71
C GLU A 621 -10.91 5.38 23.84
N HIS A 622 -10.40 6.44 24.46
CA HIS A 622 -9.35 6.35 25.47
C HIS A 622 -9.88 6.85 26.81
N TYR A 623 -9.64 6.06 27.86
CA TYR A 623 -10.00 6.38 29.24
C TYR A 623 -8.77 6.23 30.12
N MET A 624 -8.63 7.12 31.11
CA MET A 624 -7.48 7.15 32.01
C MET A 624 -7.93 7.07 33.46
N TYR A 625 -7.24 6.22 34.22
CA TYR A 625 -7.50 5.91 35.62
C TYR A 625 -6.21 6.04 36.42
N ASP A 626 -6.21 7.01 37.32
CA ASP A 626 -5.07 7.29 38.17
C ASP A 626 -5.11 6.43 39.44
N VAL A 627 -3.97 5.80 39.73
CA VAL A 627 -3.67 5.15 41.02
C VAL A 627 -2.92 6.18 41.87
N ARG A 628 -3.55 6.59 42.97
CA ARG A 628 -3.06 7.61 43.93
C ARG A 628 -2.92 6.99 45.30
N GLN A 629 -2.03 7.54 46.11
CA GLN A 629 -1.99 7.22 47.54
C GLN A 629 -2.98 8.14 48.29
N GLU A 630 -3.95 7.58 49.00
CA GLU A 630 -4.86 8.34 49.87
C GLU A 630 -4.25 8.51 51.26
N GLU A 631 -4.13 9.77 51.71
CA GLU A 631 -3.56 10.13 53.01
C GLU A 631 -4.56 9.99 54.19
N VAL A 632 -5.87 9.91 53.90
CA VAL A 632 -6.93 9.84 54.93
C VAL A 632 -7.96 8.76 54.56
N PRO A 633 -8.28 7.80 55.44
CA PRO A 633 -9.30 6.78 55.17
C PRO A 633 -10.69 7.44 55.04
N ILE A 634 -11.28 7.40 53.85
CA ILE A 634 -12.61 7.97 53.58
C ILE A 634 -13.67 7.04 54.21
N THR A 635 -14.36 7.53 55.24
CA THR A 635 -15.32 6.77 56.07
C THR A 635 -16.67 6.47 55.39
N SER A 636 -16.96 6.99 54.19
CA SER A 636 -18.30 6.90 53.54
C SER A 636 -18.38 6.07 52.25
N VAL A 637 -17.36 5.27 51.92
CA VAL A 637 -17.28 4.56 50.63
C VAL A 637 -17.82 3.13 50.71
N ARG A 638 -18.66 2.72 49.73
CA ARG A 638 -19.11 1.32 49.59
C ARG A 638 -17.92 0.38 49.39
N ARG A 639 -17.95 -0.79 50.02
CA ARG A 639 -16.88 -1.80 49.96
C ARG A 639 -17.23 -2.89 48.96
N MET A 640 -16.23 -3.36 48.22
CA MET A 640 -16.28 -4.52 47.34
C MET A 640 -15.27 -5.58 47.77
N LEU A 641 -15.56 -6.87 47.59
CA LEU A 641 -14.66 -7.98 47.92
C LEU A 641 -14.13 -8.65 46.65
N VAL A 642 -12.81 -8.87 46.51
CA VAL A 642 -12.16 -9.50 45.34
C VAL A 642 -11.29 -10.68 45.78
N PRO A 643 -11.32 -11.86 45.16
CA PRO A 643 -10.50 -13.00 45.59
C PRO A 643 -8.98 -12.74 45.60
N TRP A 644 -8.28 -12.99 46.71
CA TRP A 644 -6.83 -12.67 46.85
C TRP A 644 -5.87 -13.66 46.15
N ARG A 645 -6.34 -14.88 45.85
CA ARG A 645 -5.52 -15.93 45.22
C ARG A 645 -4.96 -15.53 43.84
N GLU A 646 -5.51 -14.48 43.24
CA GLU A 646 -5.15 -13.99 41.91
C GLU A 646 -3.90 -13.09 41.91
N ALA A 647 -3.42 -12.62 43.07
CA ALA A 647 -2.27 -11.71 43.18
C ALA A 647 -0.87 -12.37 43.18
N GLY A 648 -0.78 -13.68 42.96
CA GLY A 648 0.51 -14.37 42.70
C GLY A 648 1.38 -14.71 43.92
N SER A 649 0.85 -14.75 45.15
CA SER A 649 1.65 -15.19 46.32
C SER A 649 1.66 -16.72 46.45
N SER A 650 2.70 -17.37 45.93
CA SER A 650 2.99 -18.80 46.10
C SER A 650 3.67 -19.10 47.43
N SER A 651 3.09 -18.71 48.58
CA SER A 651 3.61 -19.17 49.87
C SER A 651 2.93 -20.49 50.24
N ASP A 652 3.60 -21.61 49.95
CA ASP A 652 3.30 -22.90 50.55
C ASP A 652 3.27 -22.74 52.08
N GLY A 653 2.09 -22.91 52.69
CA GLY A 653 1.94 -23.07 54.13
C GLY A 653 0.99 -22.12 54.89
N MET A 654 0.45 -21.07 54.26
CA MET A 654 -0.57 -20.21 54.90
C MET A 654 -1.83 -20.16 54.04
N THR A 655 -3.00 -20.48 54.60
CA THR A 655 -4.31 -20.21 53.98
C THR A 655 -4.40 -18.71 53.68
N PRO A 656 -4.32 -18.29 52.41
CA PRO A 656 -4.41 -16.87 52.08
C PRO A 656 -5.81 -16.34 52.44
N PRO A 657 -5.96 -15.06 52.82
CA PRO A 657 -7.27 -14.47 53.06
C PRO A 657 -8.17 -14.68 51.85
N GLY A 658 -9.44 -15.02 52.09
CA GLY A 658 -10.39 -15.39 51.02
C GLY A 658 -10.70 -14.27 50.04
N SER A 659 -10.51 -13.00 50.43
CA SER A 659 -10.86 -11.82 49.63
C SER A 659 -10.14 -10.54 50.06
N LEU A 660 -9.73 -9.71 49.10
CA LEU A 660 -9.32 -8.31 49.20
C LEU A 660 -10.54 -7.39 49.29
N MET A 661 -10.55 -6.49 50.27
CA MET A 661 -11.53 -5.41 50.31
C MET A 661 -11.08 -4.21 49.47
N ILE A 662 -11.94 -3.73 48.57
CA ILE A 662 -11.76 -2.58 47.70
C ILE A 662 -12.77 -1.49 48.08
N HIS A 663 -12.29 -0.26 48.28
CA HIS A 663 -13.16 0.90 48.44
C HIS A 663 -13.58 1.40 47.05
N HIS A 664 -14.88 1.34 46.76
CA HIS A 664 -15.43 1.64 45.44
C HIS A 664 -15.83 3.11 45.31
N ALA A 665 -15.12 3.86 44.46
CA ALA A 665 -15.62 5.12 43.92
C ALA A 665 -16.52 4.85 42.70
N PRO A 666 -17.80 5.26 42.71
CA PRO A 666 -18.70 5.02 41.59
C PRO A 666 -18.23 5.77 40.33
N GLN A 667 -17.79 5.01 39.34
CA GLN A 667 -17.57 5.52 37.99
C GLN A 667 -18.81 5.30 37.13
N ARG A 668 -19.01 6.19 36.15
CA ARG A 668 -20.08 6.00 35.17
C ARG A 668 -19.75 4.78 34.31
N PRO A 669 -20.68 3.82 34.15
CA PRO A 669 -20.43 2.68 33.28
C PRO A 669 -20.25 3.15 31.84
N MET A 670 -19.28 2.57 31.16
CA MET A 670 -19.00 2.85 29.75
C MET A 670 -19.69 1.82 28.87
N VAL A 671 -19.97 2.17 27.62
CA VAL A 671 -20.61 1.26 26.66
C VAL A 671 -19.61 0.95 25.57
N LEU A 672 -19.30 -0.33 25.38
CA LEU A 672 -18.56 -0.81 24.23
C LEU A 672 -19.58 -1.11 23.12
N TYR A 673 -19.75 -0.15 22.21
CA TYR A 673 -20.58 -0.33 21.03
C TYR A 673 -19.94 -1.29 20.02
N VAL A 674 -20.76 -1.92 19.19
CA VAL A 674 -20.28 -2.81 18.14
C VAL A 674 -19.42 -2.03 17.12
N GLY A 675 -18.18 -2.47 16.92
CA GLY A 675 -17.21 -1.77 16.08
C GLY A 675 -16.36 -0.73 16.79
N THR A 676 -16.37 -0.65 18.12
CA THR A 676 -15.50 0.23 18.88
C THR A 676 -14.40 -0.54 19.62
N SER A 677 -13.35 0.17 19.98
CA SER A 677 -12.23 -0.30 20.79
C SER A 677 -12.02 0.69 21.93
N LEU A 678 -12.09 0.19 23.15
CA LEU A 678 -11.82 0.94 24.37
C LEU A 678 -10.38 0.68 24.78
N VAL A 679 -9.65 1.75 25.08
CA VAL A 679 -8.31 1.67 25.67
C VAL A 679 -8.39 2.25 27.08
N LEU A 680 -8.30 1.36 28.07
CA LEU A 680 -8.39 1.69 29.48
C LEU A 680 -6.97 1.75 30.06
N ARG A 681 -6.52 2.96 30.36
CA ARG A 681 -5.18 3.22 30.88
C ARG A 681 -5.22 3.32 32.40
N CYS A 682 -4.55 2.40 33.09
CA CYS A 682 -4.27 2.46 34.52
C CYS A 682 -2.88 3.06 34.71
N ALA A 683 -2.77 4.24 35.30
CA ALA A 683 -1.49 4.94 35.43
C ALA A 683 -1.26 5.40 36.87
N VAL A 684 0.01 5.46 37.29
CA VAL A 684 0.38 6.13 38.54
C VAL A 684 0.24 7.64 38.34
N ALA A 685 -0.49 8.30 39.23
CA ALA A 685 -0.74 9.74 39.13
C ALA A 685 0.57 10.55 39.10
N ARG A 686 0.58 11.68 38.37
CA ARG A 686 1.81 12.47 38.13
C ARG A 686 2.43 13.04 39.40
N ASP A 687 1.60 13.43 40.35
CA ASP A 687 1.99 13.90 41.69
C ASP A 687 2.72 12.81 42.49
N ALA A 688 2.27 11.56 42.36
CA ALA A 688 2.91 10.40 43.00
C ALA A 688 4.22 9.94 42.32
N GLN A 689 4.60 10.49 41.15
CA GLN A 689 5.82 10.08 40.42
C GLN A 689 7.10 10.81 40.87
N TYR A 690 7.00 11.93 41.60
CA TYR A 690 8.15 12.77 41.96
C TYR A 690 8.76 12.46 43.34
N ASP A 691 8.18 11.54 44.09
CA ASP A 691 8.64 11.20 45.44
C ASP A 691 9.66 10.04 45.39
N ALA A 692 10.81 10.19 46.06
CA ALA A 692 12.01 9.36 45.86
C ALA A 692 11.82 7.88 46.27
N ASN A 693 10.77 7.56 47.02
CA ASN A 693 10.40 6.20 47.43
C ASN A 693 9.39 5.50 46.47
N HIS A 694 8.96 6.13 45.38
CA HIS A 694 7.78 5.71 44.59
C HIS A 694 8.04 4.85 43.34
N PHE A 695 9.28 4.41 43.08
CA PHE A 695 9.56 3.39 42.05
C PHE A 695 8.88 2.03 42.33
N GLU A 696 8.21 1.91 43.48
CA GLU A 696 7.54 0.71 43.95
C GLU A 696 6.07 0.57 43.53
N ILE A 697 5.42 1.61 43.01
CA ILE A 697 4.00 1.54 42.60
C ILE A 697 3.93 1.09 41.15
N ARG A 698 3.57 -0.19 40.94
CA ARG A 698 3.28 -0.73 39.62
C ARG A 698 1.75 -0.81 39.44
N PRO A 699 1.14 -0.12 38.46
CA PRO A 699 -0.30 -0.26 38.22
C PRO A 699 -0.62 -1.60 37.58
N ILE A 700 -1.83 -2.11 37.83
CA ILE A 700 -2.31 -3.36 37.25
C ILE A 700 -3.82 -3.33 36.99
N TRP A 701 -4.25 -4.10 35.99
CA TRP A 701 -5.64 -4.47 35.76
C TRP A 701 -5.93 -5.88 36.30
N LEU A 702 -7.07 -6.04 36.96
CA LEU A 702 -7.63 -7.30 37.39
C LEU A 702 -8.95 -7.60 36.66
N PRO A 703 -9.24 -8.88 36.34
CA PRO A 703 -8.42 -10.05 36.66
C PRO A 703 -7.13 -10.11 35.85
N LEU A 704 -6.11 -10.83 36.34
CA LEU A 704 -4.81 -10.91 35.64
C LEU A 704 -4.94 -11.51 34.25
N LEU A 705 -5.76 -12.56 34.14
CA LEU A 705 -6.11 -13.25 32.89
C LEU A 705 -7.32 -12.58 32.23
N HIS A 706 -7.26 -11.26 32.06
CA HIS A 706 -8.33 -10.45 31.51
C HIS A 706 -8.67 -10.82 30.06
N GLU A 707 -7.83 -11.56 29.35
CA GLU A 707 -8.11 -12.08 28.01
C GLU A 707 -9.22 -13.15 28.02
N TYR A 708 -9.45 -13.79 29.17
CA TYR A 708 -10.39 -14.91 29.33
C TYR A 708 -11.48 -14.64 30.35
N TYR A 709 -11.25 -13.69 31.27
CA TYR A 709 -12.08 -13.50 32.44
C TYR A 709 -12.42 -12.04 32.72
N HIS A 710 -13.53 -11.84 33.40
CA HIS A 710 -13.99 -10.56 33.95
C HIS A 710 -14.65 -10.81 35.30
N TYR A 711 -14.91 -9.75 36.05
CA TYR A 711 -15.73 -9.84 37.25
C TYR A 711 -17.20 -9.57 36.98
N THR A 712 -18.05 -10.23 37.76
CA THR A 712 -19.48 -9.96 37.88
C THR A 712 -19.83 -9.62 39.34
N PRO A 713 -20.54 -8.52 39.61
CA PRO A 713 -20.91 -8.14 40.98
C PRO A 713 -22.03 -9.02 41.52
N ARG A 714 -21.82 -9.60 42.71
CA ARG A 714 -22.80 -10.37 43.48
C ARG A 714 -23.06 -9.66 44.81
N ASN A 715 -24.31 -9.30 45.08
CA ASN A 715 -24.66 -8.69 46.36
C ASN A 715 -24.75 -9.76 47.45
N THR A 716 -23.99 -9.59 48.52
CA THR A 716 -24.02 -10.41 49.74
C THR A 716 -24.46 -9.55 50.93
N THR A 717 -24.68 -10.16 52.10
CA THR A 717 -25.00 -9.43 53.34
C THR A 717 -23.87 -8.51 53.79
N ASP A 718 -22.63 -8.82 53.40
CA ASP A 718 -21.41 -8.12 53.85
C ASP A 718 -20.93 -7.06 52.83
N GLY A 719 -21.59 -6.97 51.66
CA GLY A 719 -21.26 -6.05 50.59
C GLY A 719 -21.34 -6.67 49.20
N THR A 720 -20.91 -5.94 48.18
CA THR A 720 -20.87 -6.45 46.80
C THR A 720 -19.56 -7.21 46.59
N GLU A 721 -19.64 -8.50 46.29
CA GLU A 721 -18.50 -9.36 45.96
C GLU A 721 -18.29 -9.40 44.44
N LEU A 722 -17.05 -9.31 43.98
CA LEU A 722 -16.67 -9.48 42.58
C LEU A 722 -16.29 -10.93 42.34
N VAL A 723 -17.15 -11.64 41.59
CA VAL A 723 -16.94 -13.06 41.27
C VAL A 723 -16.29 -13.18 39.90
N HIS A 724 -15.23 -13.97 39.82
CA HIS A 724 -14.52 -14.26 38.58
C HIS A 724 -15.39 -15.10 37.64
N THR A 725 -15.59 -14.61 36.41
CA THR A 725 -16.46 -15.24 35.40
C THR A 725 -15.74 -15.33 34.06
N ALA A 726 -15.76 -16.51 33.45
CA ALA A 726 -15.20 -16.69 32.12
C ALA A 726 -16.04 -15.95 31.08
N HIS A 727 -15.39 -15.32 30.09
CA HIS A 727 -16.12 -14.69 29.00
C HIS A 727 -17.06 -15.67 28.29
N GLY A 728 -16.64 -16.91 28.09
CA GLY A 728 -17.42 -17.98 27.45
C GLY A 728 -18.67 -18.41 28.21
N ASP A 729 -18.74 -18.17 29.53
CA ASP A 729 -19.92 -18.49 30.34
C ASP A 729 -20.98 -17.38 30.23
N SER A 730 -20.54 -16.12 30.16
CA SER A 730 -21.42 -14.95 30.07
C SER A 730 -21.87 -14.63 28.64
N MET A 731 -21.03 -14.91 27.64
CA MET A 731 -21.31 -14.63 26.23
C MET A 731 -20.73 -15.67 25.29
N THR A 732 -21.22 -15.65 24.06
CA THR A 732 -20.62 -16.35 22.92
C THR A 732 -20.40 -15.34 21.80
N THR A 733 -19.34 -15.55 21.01
CA THR A 733 -18.96 -14.66 19.92
C THR A 733 -18.42 -15.45 18.74
N THR A 734 -18.57 -14.93 17.53
CA THR A 734 -17.81 -15.43 16.37
C THR A 734 -16.31 -15.34 16.63
N GLN A 735 -15.52 -16.29 16.14
CA GLN A 735 -14.07 -16.32 16.38
C GLN A 735 -13.37 -14.98 16.07
N GLY A 736 -12.70 -14.39 17.07
CA GLY A 736 -12.01 -13.09 16.95
C GLY A 736 -12.95 -11.88 16.95
N GLY A 737 -14.24 -12.06 17.20
CA GLY A 737 -15.23 -10.99 17.16
C GLY A 737 -15.23 -10.07 18.39
N PHE A 738 -14.76 -10.58 19.52
CA PHE A 738 -14.55 -9.82 20.75
C PHE A 738 -13.21 -10.23 21.36
N GLU A 739 -12.40 -9.25 21.74
CA GLU A 739 -11.07 -9.48 22.30
C GLU A 739 -10.80 -8.51 23.45
N VAL A 740 -10.22 -9.02 24.52
CA VAL A 740 -9.60 -8.24 25.59
C VAL A 740 -8.11 -8.54 25.56
N PHE A 741 -7.26 -7.52 25.54
CA PHE A 741 -5.82 -7.69 25.38
C PHE A 741 -5.02 -6.60 26.07
N THR A 742 -3.78 -6.91 26.46
CA THR A 742 -2.84 -5.89 26.94
C THR A 742 -2.25 -5.12 25.75
N MET A 743 -2.38 -3.80 25.75
CA MET A 743 -1.75 -2.93 24.74
C MET A 743 -0.32 -2.55 25.11
N MET A 744 -0.12 -2.16 26.37
CA MET A 744 1.16 -1.65 26.85
C MET A 744 1.26 -1.90 28.35
N SER A 745 2.43 -2.37 28.80
CA SER A 745 2.74 -2.51 30.22
C SER A 745 4.13 -1.94 30.47
N THR A 746 4.17 -0.81 31.19
CA THR A 746 5.39 -0.18 31.69
C THR A 746 5.32 -0.11 33.22
N PRO A 747 6.42 0.23 33.93
CA PRO A 747 6.38 0.35 35.38
C PRO A 747 5.35 1.36 35.90
N THR A 748 4.97 2.37 35.12
CA THR A 748 4.08 3.46 35.54
C THR A 748 2.72 3.45 34.85
N ILE A 749 2.53 2.61 33.83
CA ILE A 749 1.33 2.59 32.99
C ILE A 749 0.99 1.14 32.61
N TYR A 750 -0.28 0.78 32.74
CA TYR A 750 -0.85 -0.47 32.22
C TYR A 750 -2.08 -0.16 31.38
N GLU A 751 -2.03 -0.44 30.08
CA GLU A 751 -3.14 -0.22 29.13
C GLU A 751 -3.83 -1.54 28.77
N LEU A 752 -5.12 -1.61 29.08
CA LEU A 752 -6.03 -2.69 28.74
C LEU A 752 -6.86 -2.28 27.52
N GLY A 753 -6.80 -3.06 26.45
CA GLY A 753 -7.64 -2.89 25.26
C GLY A 753 -8.85 -3.82 25.32
N ILE A 754 -10.05 -3.30 25.04
CA ILE A 754 -11.28 -4.08 24.86
C ILE A 754 -11.83 -3.76 23.49
N LYS A 755 -11.96 -4.76 22.61
CA LYS A 755 -12.30 -4.55 21.21
C LYS A 755 -13.52 -5.38 20.81
N SER A 756 -14.47 -4.70 20.18
CA SER A 756 -15.65 -5.30 19.55
C SER A 756 -15.60 -5.05 18.04
N HIS A 757 -15.60 -6.14 17.27
CA HIS A 757 -15.57 -6.09 15.82
C HIS A 757 -16.96 -5.78 15.25
N ARG A 758 -17.04 -4.94 14.22
CA ARG A 758 -18.34 -4.47 13.72
C ARG A 758 -19.15 -5.56 13.00
N GLY A 759 -18.44 -6.48 12.36
CA GLY A 759 -19.04 -7.63 11.67
C GLY A 759 -19.19 -8.88 12.54
N ALA A 760 -18.91 -8.79 13.85
CA ALA A 760 -18.99 -9.93 14.74
C ALA A 760 -20.41 -10.18 15.24
N ILE A 761 -20.69 -11.44 15.56
CA ILE A 761 -21.90 -11.84 16.30
C ILE A 761 -21.51 -11.93 17.76
N ILE A 762 -22.11 -11.11 18.64
CA ILE A 762 -21.87 -11.11 20.09
C ILE A 762 -23.21 -11.35 20.79
N ILE A 763 -23.30 -12.45 21.53
CA ILE A 763 -24.55 -12.90 22.15
C ILE A 763 -24.33 -13.08 23.65
N SER A 764 -25.17 -12.43 24.46
CA SER A 764 -25.20 -12.68 25.90
C SER A 764 -25.96 -13.96 26.22
N LYS A 765 -25.34 -14.84 27.02
CA LYS A 765 -25.98 -16.04 27.58
C LYS A 765 -26.81 -15.71 28.84
N HIS A 766 -26.68 -14.49 29.37
CA HIS A 766 -27.33 -14.09 30.61
C HIS A 766 -28.86 -13.88 30.42
N PRO A 767 -29.72 -14.43 31.29
CA PRO A 767 -31.18 -14.37 31.12
C PRO A 767 -31.76 -12.94 31.21
N VAL A 768 -31.12 -12.07 32.01
CA VAL A 768 -31.54 -10.67 32.22
C VAL A 768 -30.84 -9.69 31.28
N TYR A 769 -29.51 -9.72 31.18
CA TYR A 769 -28.69 -8.77 30.44
C TYR A 769 -28.62 -9.12 28.95
N LYS A 770 -29.72 -8.91 28.22
CA LYS A 770 -29.85 -9.32 26.81
C LYS A 770 -29.32 -8.34 25.78
N LYS A 771 -29.23 -7.05 26.11
CA LYS A 771 -28.80 -5.97 25.18
C LYS A 771 -27.38 -5.47 25.46
N TYR A 772 -27.05 -5.36 26.75
CA TYR A 772 -25.74 -4.94 27.22
C TYR A 772 -25.30 -5.91 28.29
N MET A 773 -24.16 -6.57 28.06
CA MET A 773 -23.56 -7.46 29.03
C MET A 773 -22.50 -6.69 29.83
N PRO A 774 -22.66 -6.53 31.15
CA PRO A 774 -21.68 -5.85 31.97
C PRO A 774 -20.45 -6.74 32.18
N MET A 775 -19.27 -6.17 31.95
CA MET A 775 -17.97 -6.73 32.34
C MET A 775 -17.29 -5.77 33.29
N THR A 776 -16.83 -6.26 34.44
CA THR A 776 -16.13 -5.43 35.42
C THR A 776 -14.64 -5.75 35.45
N PHE A 777 -13.82 -4.70 35.39
CA PHE A 777 -12.36 -4.75 35.55
C PHE A 777 -11.94 -3.81 36.68
N VAL A 778 -10.80 -4.08 37.31
CA VAL A 778 -10.31 -3.26 38.42
C VAL A 778 -8.90 -2.76 38.12
N CYS A 779 -8.69 -1.45 38.17
CA CYS A 779 -7.37 -0.81 38.07
C CYS A 779 -6.90 -0.39 39.46
N GLY A 780 -5.67 -0.78 39.83
CA GLY A 780 -5.07 -0.39 41.10
C GLY A 780 -3.58 -0.68 41.19
N LYS A 781 -3.04 -0.64 42.41
CA LYS A 781 -1.63 -0.99 42.68
C LYS A 781 -1.44 -2.50 42.66
N TYR A 782 -0.35 -2.96 42.06
CA TYR A 782 0.10 -4.36 42.14
C TYR A 782 0.29 -4.78 43.62
N PRO A 783 -0.42 -5.81 44.11
CA PRO A 783 -0.30 -6.23 45.49
C PRO A 783 1.09 -6.76 45.80
N LYS A 784 1.72 -6.29 46.89
CA LYS A 784 2.97 -6.83 47.40
C LYS A 784 2.73 -7.65 48.68
N PRO A 785 3.58 -8.65 48.99
CA PRO A 785 3.50 -9.38 50.26
C PRO A 785 3.58 -8.47 51.49
N SER A 786 4.31 -7.35 51.40
CA SER A 786 4.40 -6.30 52.42
C SER A 786 3.08 -5.56 52.67
N ASP A 787 2.11 -5.64 51.76
CA ASP A 787 0.78 -5.06 51.93
C ASP A 787 -0.11 -5.96 52.83
N ILE A 788 0.40 -7.08 53.35
CA ILE A 788 -0.29 -8.00 54.27
C ILE A 788 0.34 -7.88 55.66
N SER A 789 -0.34 -7.20 56.58
CA SER A 789 0.04 -7.24 58.00
C SER A 789 -0.47 -8.54 58.62
N VAL A 790 0.41 -9.53 58.76
CA VAL A 790 0.14 -10.72 59.59
C VAL A 790 0.28 -10.30 61.05
N ILE A 791 -0.83 -10.03 61.72
CA ILE A 791 -0.84 -9.94 63.18
C ILE A 791 -0.87 -11.38 63.70
N GLY A 792 0.27 -11.90 64.14
CA GLY A 792 0.36 -13.16 64.86
C GLY A 792 -0.31 -13.00 66.23
N GLY A 793 -1.60 -13.34 66.31
CA GLY A 793 -2.35 -13.38 67.55
C GLY A 793 -2.87 -14.79 67.79
N ASP A 794 -2.25 -15.51 68.73
CA ASP A 794 -2.79 -16.73 69.33
C ASP A 794 -4.05 -16.40 70.13
N VAL A 795 -5.24 -16.38 69.50
CA VAL A 795 -6.51 -16.61 70.23
C VAL A 795 -7.55 -17.25 69.32
N SER A 796 -8.02 -18.42 69.73
CA SER A 796 -9.21 -19.11 69.24
C SER A 796 -10.48 -18.27 69.41
N SER A 797 -10.98 -17.68 68.31
CA SER A 797 -12.36 -17.19 68.17
C SER A 797 -12.77 -17.17 66.69
N PRO A 798 -14.07 -17.30 66.36
CA PRO A 798 -14.52 -17.65 65.02
C PRO A 798 -14.32 -16.51 64.01
N ALA A 799 -13.58 -16.83 62.95
CA ALA A 799 -13.47 -16.21 61.63
C ALA A 799 -14.13 -14.82 61.44
N ILE A 800 -13.42 -13.76 61.82
CA ILE A 800 -13.62 -12.42 61.25
C ILE A 800 -12.69 -12.33 60.01
N PRO A 801 -13.15 -11.88 58.83
CA PRO A 801 -12.29 -11.79 57.65
C PRO A 801 -11.12 -10.84 57.95
N TYR A 802 -9.89 -11.37 57.90
CA TYR A 802 -8.66 -10.63 58.11
C TYR A 802 -8.64 -9.38 57.21
N ILE A 803 -8.75 -8.21 57.84
CA ILE A 803 -8.74 -6.91 57.18
C ILE A 803 -7.31 -6.63 56.70
N ALA A 804 -7.09 -6.64 55.39
CA ALA A 804 -5.88 -6.10 54.77
C ALA A 804 -5.83 -4.56 54.99
N ALA A 805 -5.41 -4.14 56.18
CA ALA A 805 -5.42 -2.73 56.57
C ALA A 805 -4.42 -1.84 55.78
N SER A 806 -3.45 -2.45 55.08
CA SER A 806 -2.40 -1.74 54.35
C SER A 806 -2.75 -1.38 52.90
N SER A 807 -3.63 -2.14 52.23
CA SER A 807 -4.09 -1.81 50.85
C SER A 807 -5.03 -0.61 50.80
N ALA A 808 -5.55 -0.16 51.94
CA ALA A 808 -6.42 1.00 52.10
C ALA A 808 -5.75 2.35 51.75
N ARG A 809 -4.43 2.36 51.50
CA ARG A 809 -3.68 3.58 51.14
C ARG A 809 -3.71 3.93 49.66
N TYR A 810 -4.28 3.10 48.77
CA TYR A 810 -4.27 3.39 47.33
C TYR A 810 -5.66 3.41 46.72
N THR A 811 -5.88 4.25 45.71
CA THR A 811 -7.12 4.27 44.95
C THR A 811 -7.26 3.03 44.07
N TRP A 812 -8.44 2.42 44.11
CA TRP A 812 -8.83 1.29 43.27
C TRP A 812 -10.03 1.69 42.42
N ASN A 813 -9.85 1.69 41.11
CA ASN A 813 -10.86 2.08 40.14
C ASN A 813 -11.60 0.83 39.65
N VAL A 814 -12.86 0.69 40.02
CA VAL A 814 -13.74 -0.37 39.48
C VAL A 814 -14.42 0.15 38.24
N VAL A 815 -14.19 -0.52 37.11
CA VAL A 815 -14.63 -0.08 35.79
C VAL A 815 -15.60 -1.09 35.21
N GLU A 816 -16.86 -0.68 35.06
CA GLU A 816 -17.89 -1.48 34.38
C GLU A 816 -17.98 -1.09 32.90
N VAL A 817 -17.73 -2.06 32.02
CA VAL A 817 -17.88 -1.96 30.58
C VAL A 817 -19.11 -2.74 30.15
N LYS A 818 -20.11 -2.03 29.61
CA LYS A 818 -21.33 -2.60 29.04
C LYS A 818 -21.10 -2.97 27.58
N VAL A 819 -20.84 -4.24 27.31
CA VAL A 819 -20.64 -4.78 25.96
C VAL A 819 -21.99 -4.88 25.24
N GLU A 820 -22.14 -4.17 24.13
CA GLU A 820 -23.33 -4.26 23.27
C GLU A 820 -23.40 -5.62 22.58
N THR A 821 -24.52 -6.32 22.74
CA THR A 821 -24.80 -7.60 22.07
C THR A 821 -25.51 -7.36 20.74
N THR A 822 -25.20 -8.15 19.71
CA THR A 822 -25.79 -8.02 18.38
C THR A 822 -27.05 -8.87 18.20
N ASP A 823 -27.12 -10.03 18.86
CA ASP A 823 -28.17 -11.02 18.64
C ASP A 823 -28.53 -11.73 19.97
N PRO A 824 -29.76 -12.25 20.09
CA PRO A 824 -30.22 -12.96 21.30
C PRO A 824 -29.84 -14.44 21.29
N TYR A 825 -29.60 -15.02 22.49
CA TYR A 825 -29.32 -16.44 22.66
C TYR A 825 -30.60 -17.29 22.55
N MET A 826 -30.74 -18.08 21.49
CA MET A 826 -31.96 -18.82 21.13
C MET A 826 -31.65 -20.22 20.58
N GLN A 827 -32.68 -21.08 20.51
CA GLN A 827 -32.58 -22.33 19.78
C GLN A 827 -32.57 -22.03 18.29
N GLY A 828 -31.69 -22.68 17.54
CA GLY A 828 -31.44 -22.32 16.16
C GLY A 828 -30.29 -23.09 15.52
N CYS A 829 -30.15 -22.89 14.23
CA CYS A 829 -29.03 -23.42 13.45
C CYS A 829 -28.74 -22.49 12.27
N GLY A 830 -27.72 -22.84 11.50
CA GLY A 830 -27.34 -22.07 10.32
C GLY A 830 -25.96 -22.45 9.84
N VAL A 831 -25.39 -21.58 9.03
CA VAL A 831 -24.01 -21.71 8.56
C VAL A 831 -23.10 -20.86 9.44
N THR A 832 -22.20 -21.48 10.18
CA THR A 832 -21.25 -20.82 11.10
C THR A 832 -19.84 -21.36 10.89
N TYR A 833 -18.83 -20.74 11.51
CA TYR A 833 -17.55 -21.40 11.67
C TYR A 833 -17.70 -22.64 12.54
N ALA A 834 -16.87 -23.65 12.30
CA ALA A 834 -16.97 -24.93 13.00
C ALA A 834 -16.75 -24.82 14.52
N SER A 835 -16.10 -23.75 14.98
CA SER A 835 -15.83 -23.45 16.39
C SER A 835 -16.89 -22.60 17.08
N ASP A 836 -17.85 -22.04 16.34
CA ASP A 836 -18.75 -21.03 16.91
C ASP A 836 -19.97 -21.66 17.57
N GLU A 837 -20.19 -21.35 18.85
CA GLU A 837 -21.34 -21.81 19.64
C GLU A 837 -22.42 -20.72 19.74
N LEU A 838 -23.00 -20.30 18.61
CA LEU A 838 -23.94 -19.16 18.57
C LEU A 838 -25.36 -19.50 19.04
N PHE A 839 -25.72 -20.78 19.02
CA PHE A 839 -27.04 -21.27 19.37
C PHE A 839 -27.00 -22.07 20.66
N LYS A 840 -28.16 -22.23 21.28
CA LYS A 840 -28.35 -23.08 22.45
C LYS A 840 -27.89 -24.51 22.19
N THR A 841 -27.07 -25.05 23.08
CA THR A 841 -26.51 -26.41 22.95
C THR A 841 -27.59 -27.49 22.99
N GLU A 842 -28.74 -27.21 23.62
CA GLU A 842 -29.91 -28.09 23.62
C GLU A 842 -30.71 -28.12 22.29
N THR A 843 -30.27 -27.42 21.23
CA THR A 843 -31.01 -27.37 19.96
C THR A 843 -30.99 -28.74 19.26
N PRO A 844 -32.15 -29.33 18.90
CA PRO A 844 -32.20 -30.62 18.23
C PRO A 844 -31.65 -30.57 16.80
N LYS A 845 -30.82 -31.56 16.45
CA LYS A 845 -30.27 -31.75 15.11
C LYS A 845 -31.30 -32.38 14.17
N LEU A 846 -31.22 -32.05 12.88
CA LEU A 846 -32.08 -32.63 11.86
C LEU A 846 -31.53 -34.00 11.40
N TYR A 847 -32.41 -34.98 11.23
CA TYR A 847 -32.09 -36.31 10.69
C TYR A 847 -33.02 -36.61 9.51
N ASP A 848 -32.54 -37.35 8.51
CA ASP A 848 -33.38 -37.84 7.42
C ASP A 848 -34.17 -39.10 7.82
N SER A 849 -34.97 -39.60 6.87
CA SER A 849 -35.79 -40.81 7.03
C SER A 849 -34.97 -42.06 7.32
N ASP A 850 -33.68 -42.08 6.94
CA ASP A 850 -32.76 -43.19 7.16
C ASP A 850 -31.96 -43.03 8.47
N GLY A 851 -32.28 -42.00 9.27
CA GLY A 851 -31.59 -41.67 10.52
C GLY A 851 -30.20 -41.06 10.33
N LYS A 852 -29.80 -40.72 9.10
CA LYS A 852 -28.55 -39.99 8.85
C LYS A 852 -28.76 -38.52 9.17
N GLN A 853 -27.78 -37.94 9.86
CA GLN A 853 -27.85 -36.55 10.25
C GLN A 853 -27.83 -35.66 9.00
N LYS A 854 -28.88 -34.86 8.81
CA LYS A 854 -28.92 -33.78 7.81
C LYS A 854 -28.30 -32.52 8.42
N ILE A 855 -27.75 -31.66 7.56
CA ILE A 855 -27.19 -30.39 7.99
C ILE A 855 -28.34 -29.42 8.27
N GLY A 856 -28.65 -29.22 9.56
CA GLY A 856 -29.81 -28.44 9.98
C GLY A 856 -30.28 -28.73 11.39
N CYS A 857 -31.41 -28.13 11.75
CA CYS A 857 -32.06 -28.31 13.04
C CYS A 857 -33.58 -28.42 12.90
N LYS A 858 -34.18 -29.05 13.89
CA LYS A 858 -35.61 -29.26 14.00
C LYS A 858 -36.09 -28.68 15.33
N ILE A 859 -36.96 -27.68 15.28
CA ILE A 859 -37.34 -26.89 16.46
C ILE A 859 -38.84 -27.05 16.73
N ASP A 860 -39.13 -27.49 17.95
CA ASP A 860 -40.46 -27.40 18.53
C ASP A 860 -40.71 -25.95 18.98
N LEU A 861 -41.56 -25.22 18.25
CA LEU A 861 -41.80 -23.80 18.53
C LEU A 861 -42.64 -23.58 19.79
N GLN A 862 -43.50 -24.54 20.16
CA GLN A 862 -44.30 -24.45 21.38
C GLN A 862 -43.40 -24.42 22.62
N THR A 863 -42.38 -25.29 22.63
CA THR A 863 -41.39 -25.41 23.71
C THR A 863 -40.36 -24.28 23.64
N ALA A 864 -39.80 -24.03 22.45
CA ALA A 864 -38.73 -23.04 22.28
C ALA A 864 -39.21 -21.58 22.40
N ARG A 865 -40.49 -21.32 22.10
CA ARG A 865 -41.14 -19.99 21.96
C ARG A 865 -40.57 -19.10 20.85
N LYS A 866 -39.28 -19.22 20.55
CA LYS A 866 -38.56 -18.51 19.50
C LYS A 866 -37.55 -19.44 18.83
N ALA A 867 -37.40 -19.27 17.53
CA ALA A 867 -36.41 -19.96 16.71
C ALA A 867 -35.54 -18.93 15.97
N ALA A 868 -34.24 -19.21 15.84
CA ALA A 868 -33.29 -18.39 15.09
C ALA A 868 -32.71 -19.18 13.92
N PHE A 869 -32.51 -18.51 12.79
CA PHE A 869 -31.80 -19.08 11.65
C PHE A 869 -30.75 -18.11 11.13
N HIS A 870 -29.53 -18.61 10.89
CA HIS A 870 -28.41 -17.82 10.40
C HIS A 870 -27.93 -18.26 9.03
N CYS A 871 -27.89 -17.32 8.08
CA CYS A 871 -27.37 -17.55 6.73
C CYS A 871 -26.48 -16.37 6.34
N PRO A 872 -25.15 -16.44 6.57
CA PRO A 872 -24.22 -15.35 6.31
C PRO A 872 -23.93 -15.20 4.81
N ALA A 873 -23.64 -13.98 4.39
CA ALA A 873 -23.15 -13.68 3.05
C ALA A 873 -21.85 -14.46 2.76
N PRO A 874 -21.65 -14.93 1.51
CA PRO A 874 -22.46 -14.66 0.31
C PRO A 874 -23.72 -15.53 0.17
N TYR A 875 -24.02 -16.41 1.12
CA TYR A 875 -25.15 -17.33 1.06
C TYR A 875 -26.48 -16.60 1.24
N VAL A 876 -27.55 -17.22 0.72
CA VAL A 876 -28.88 -16.60 0.67
C VAL A 876 -29.93 -17.50 1.31
N LEU A 877 -30.94 -16.87 1.90
CA LEU A 877 -32.10 -17.57 2.45
C LEU A 877 -32.99 -18.06 1.30
N ASP A 878 -33.53 -19.25 1.45
CA ASP A 878 -34.51 -19.86 0.54
C ASP A 878 -35.71 -20.38 1.36
N PRO A 879 -36.90 -19.74 1.27
CA PRO A 879 -37.20 -18.58 0.44
C PRO A 879 -36.50 -17.29 0.93
N PRO A 880 -36.34 -16.25 0.07
CA PRO A 880 -35.58 -15.03 0.40
C PRO A 880 -36.06 -14.29 1.66
N ASN A 881 -37.36 -14.38 1.95
CA ASN A 881 -37.98 -13.81 3.15
C ASN A 881 -38.32 -14.90 4.16
N CYS A 882 -37.39 -15.82 4.43
CA CYS A 882 -37.60 -16.90 5.40
C CYS A 882 -38.33 -16.44 6.67
N PHE A 883 -39.30 -17.24 7.11
CA PHE A 883 -40.28 -16.97 8.18
C PHE A 883 -41.38 -15.97 7.87
N SER A 884 -41.19 -15.03 6.93
CA SER A 884 -42.33 -14.36 6.29
C SER A 884 -42.92 -15.22 5.18
N GLN A 885 -42.06 -16.02 4.55
CA GLN A 885 -42.38 -17.09 3.61
C GLN A 885 -41.67 -18.37 4.09
N VAL A 886 -42.32 -19.51 3.91
CA VAL A 886 -41.79 -20.82 4.32
C VAL A 886 -42.22 -21.88 3.31
N PHE A 887 -41.42 -22.93 3.17
CA PHE A 887 -41.85 -24.12 2.46
C PHE A 887 -42.78 -24.94 3.35
N VAL A 888 -43.88 -25.40 2.76
CA VAL A 888 -44.85 -26.33 3.35
C VAL A 888 -45.13 -27.38 2.28
N ASP A 889 -44.68 -28.61 2.51
CA ASP A 889 -44.72 -29.69 1.49
C ASP A 889 -44.06 -29.31 0.15
N GLY A 890 -42.97 -28.52 0.21
CA GLY A 890 -42.24 -28.08 -0.98
C GLY A 890 -42.82 -26.86 -1.70
N GLU A 891 -44.00 -26.37 -1.29
CA GLU A 891 -44.60 -25.15 -1.82
C GLU A 891 -44.30 -23.94 -0.93
N VAL A 892 -43.99 -22.79 -1.53
CA VAL A 892 -43.78 -21.54 -0.81
C VAL A 892 -45.12 -20.96 -0.37
N LYS A 893 -45.34 -20.83 0.94
CA LYS A 893 -46.54 -20.22 1.53
C LYS A 893 -46.18 -18.99 2.37
N SER A 894 -47.05 -17.99 2.37
CA SER A 894 -46.91 -16.82 3.23
C SER A 894 -47.27 -17.17 4.68
N MET A 895 -46.46 -16.70 5.64
CA MET A 895 -46.73 -16.92 7.05
C MET A 895 -48.07 -16.33 7.50
N SER A 896 -48.45 -15.17 6.93
CA SER A 896 -49.73 -14.50 7.22
C SER A 896 -50.96 -15.37 6.91
N ASP A 897 -50.83 -16.23 5.91
CA ASP A 897 -51.90 -17.06 5.40
C ASP A 897 -52.04 -18.29 6.29
N LEU A 898 -50.89 -18.85 6.69
CA LEU A 898 -50.78 -19.99 7.60
C LEU A 898 -51.21 -19.66 9.03
N SER A 899 -50.75 -18.54 9.59
CA SER A 899 -50.93 -18.22 11.01
C SER A 899 -50.75 -16.73 11.33
N LYS A 900 -51.64 -16.18 12.15
CA LYS A 900 -51.53 -14.84 12.74
C LYS A 900 -50.72 -14.83 14.04
N SER A 901 -50.59 -15.99 14.71
CA SER A 901 -49.83 -16.13 15.95
C SER A 901 -48.33 -16.32 15.75
N LEU A 902 -47.89 -16.59 14.52
CA LEU A 902 -46.49 -16.67 14.14
C LEU A 902 -45.99 -15.33 13.58
N VAL A 903 -44.97 -14.76 14.24
CA VAL A 903 -44.42 -13.45 13.88
C VAL A 903 -42.96 -13.58 13.48
N ALA A 904 -42.67 -13.29 12.22
CA ALA A 904 -41.31 -13.16 11.72
C ALA A 904 -40.70 -11.81 12.15
N SER A 905 -39.41 -11.84 12.47
CA SER A 905 -38.61 -10.66 12.85
C SER A 905 -37.15 -10.91 12.50
N ARG A 906 -36.29 -9.90 12.71
CA ARG A 906 -34.86 -9.98 12.40
C ARG A 906 -34.04 -9.28 13.48
N SER A 907 -32.90 -9.85 13.84
CA SER A 907 -31.82 -9.17 14.57
C SER A 907 -30.73 -8.71 13.60
N SER A 908 -29.51 -8.42 14.07
CA SER A 908 -28.41 -8.03 13.17
C SER A 908 -28.11 -9.14 12.15
N HIS A 909 -28.00 -10.39 12.62
CA HIS A 909 -27.51 -11.51 11.80
C HIS A 909 -28.52 -12.67 11.66
N PHE A 910 -29.55 -12.75 12.51
CA PHE A 910 -30.51 -13.84 12.49
C PHE A 910 -31.88 -13.41 11.96
N VAL A 911 -32.54 -14.32 11.22
CA VAL A 911 -33.99 -14.27 11.04
C VAL A 911 -34.64 -15.07 12.16
N ILE A 912 -35.73 -14.53 12.71
CA ILE A 912 -36.30 -15.00 13.97
C ILE A 912 -37.80 -15.25 13.78
N LEU A 913 -38.25 -16.44 14.15
CA LEU A 913 -39.67 -16.77 14.27
C LEU A 913 -40.08 -16.75 15.75
N ARG A 914 -41.14 -16.02 16.08
CA ARG A 914 -41.70 -15.96 17.44
C ARG A 914 -43.14 -16.45 17.45
N PHE A 915 -43.46 -17.30 18.41
CA PHE A 915 -44.86 -17.62 18.74
C PHE A 915 -45.43 -16.56 19.71
N ASP A 916 -46.50 -15.89 19.30
CA ASP A 916 -47.23 -14.91 20.09
C ASP A 916 -48.62 -15.45 20.47
N ARG A 917 -48.72 -15.98 21.70
CA ARG A 917 -49.97 -16.55 22.23
C ARG A 917 -51.12 -15.55 22.25
N SER A 918 -50.85 -14.25 22.34
CA SER A 918 -51.89 -13.21 22.37
C SER A 918 -52.60 -13.02 21.02
N ARG A 919 -52.01 -13.53 19.93
CA ARG A 919 -52.51 -13.37 18.56
C ARG A 919 -53.16 -14.64 18.00
N VAL A 920 -53.30 -15.68 18.81
CA VAL A 920 -53.99 -16.91 18.40
C VAL A 920 -55.46 -16.58 18.17
N VAL A 921 -55.93 -16.79 16.94
CA VAL A 921 -57.33 -16.53 16.54
C VAL A 921 -58.13 -17.83 16.59
N LEU A 922 -59.43 -17.72 16.83
CA LEU A 922 -60.37 -18.85 16.74
C LEU A 922 -60.22 -19.54 15.37
N GLY A 923 -59.93 -20.84 15.38
CA GLY A 923 -59.67 -21.64 14.17
C GLY A 923 -58.20 -22.01 13.92
N GLU A 924 -57.24 -21.40 14.64
CA GLU A 924 -55.86 -21.91 14.62
C GLU A 924 -55.72 -23.12 15.55
N THR A 925 -55.24 -24.25 15.02
CA THR A 925 -54.95 -25.48 15.78
C THR A 925 -53.47 -25.79 15.76
N LEU A 926 -53.00 -26.52 16.78
CA LEU A 926 -51.61 -26.94 16.89
C LEU A 926 -51.31 -28.01 15.83
N ARG A 927 -50.38 -27.73 14.93
CA ARG A 927 -49.92 -28.65 13.90
C ARG A 927 -48.52 -29.18 14.20
N GLN A 928 -48.38 -30.49 13.99
CA GLN A 928 -47.10 -31.19 13.98
C GLN A 928 -46.55 -31.34 12.57
N THR A 929 -47.42 -31.59 11.59
CA THR A 929 -47.04 -31.80 10.18
C THR A 929 -47.99 -31.09 9.22
N PRO A 930 -47.52 -30.70 8.02
CA PRO A 930 -46.10 -30.68 7.61
C PRO A 930 -45.29 -29.59 8.34
N PRO A 931 -43.97 -29.75 8.54
CA PRO A 931 -43.15 -28.72 9.19
C PRO A 931 -43.00 -27.48 8.30
N LEU A 932 -42.82 -26.31 8.93
CA LEU A 932 -42.42 -25.10 8.19
C LEU A 932 -40.92 -25.15 7.94
N GLU A 933 -40.50 -25.02 6.69
CA GLU A 933 -39.10 -25.16 6.31
C GLU A 933 -38.52 -23.88 5.70
N CYS A 934 -37.29 -23.57 6.12
CA CYS A 934 -36.40 -22.63 5.43
C CYS A 934 -35.02 -23.25 5.22
N ARG A 935 -34.33 -22.79 4.19
CA ARG A 935 -32.99 -23.23 3.82
C ARG A 935 -32.04 -22.06 3.73
N CYS A 936 -30.77 -22.32 3.99
CA CYS A 936 -29.65 -21.46 3.62
C CYS A 936 -28.94 -22.13 2.46
N VAL A 937 -28.84 -21.43 1.33
CA VAL A 937 -28.32 -21.99 0.08
C VAL A 937 -27.15 -21.17 -0.44
N THR A 938 -26.27 -21.81 -1.20
CA THR A 938 -25.24 -21.10 -1.98
C THR A 938 -25.90 -20.21 -3.02
N VAL A 939 -25.14 -19.24 -3.55
CA VAL A 939 -25.58 -18.44 -4.71
C VAL A 939 -25.85 -19.27 -5.97
N LYS A 940 -25.48 -20.56 -5.96
CA LYS A 940 -25.75 -21.54 -7.03
C LYS A 940 -26.82 -22.56 -6.64
N GLY A 941 -27.54 -22.36 -5.52
CA GLY A 941 -28.70 -23.16 -5.11
C GLY A 941 -28.39 -24.43 -4.31
N ILE A 942 -27.15 -24.65 -3.88
CA ILE A 942 -26.80 -25.82 -3.05
C ILE A 942 -27.23 -25.56 -1.61
N VAL A 943 -27.99 -26.48 -1.01
CA VAL A 943 -28.43 -26.38 0.38
C VAL A 943 -27.26 -26.60 1.34
N LEU A 944 -27.03 -25.62 2.22
CA LEU A 944 -26.00 -25.65 3.26
C LEU A 944 -26.58 -25.97 4.64
N SER A 945 -27.77 -25.49 4.95
CA SER A 945 -28.43 -25.73 6.23
C SER A 945 -29.93 -25.62 6.09
N THR A 946 -30.68 -26.41 6.82
CA THR A 946 -32.15 -26.39 6.83
C THR A 946 -32.67 -26.23 8.26
N ILE A 947 -33.65 -25.36 8.45
CA ILE A 947 -34.40 -25.26 9.70
C ILE A 947 -35.84 -25.73 9.45
N GLN A 948 -36.30 -26.67 10.28
CA GLN A 948 -37.67 -27.15 10.30
C GLN A 948 -38.35 -26.76 11.59
N ILE A 949 -39.56 -26.22 11.49
CA ILE A 949 -40.38 -25.80 12.64
C ILE A 949 -41.60 -26.71 12.74
N GLU A 950 -41.77 -27.32 13.91
CA GLU A 950 -42.94 -28.14 14.27
C GLU A 950 -43.66 -27.58 15.50
N ASN A 951 -44.83 -28.17 15.79
CA ASN A 951 -45.67 -27.78 16.93
C ASN A 951 -46.02 -26.28 16.89
N TYR A 952 -46.54 -25.84 15.74
CA TYR A 952 -46.93 -24.45 15.50
C TYR A 952 -48.45 -24.32 15.26
N TYR A 953 -49.03 -23.17 15.58
CA TYR A 953 -50.47 -22.93 15.38
C TYR A 953 -50.73 -22.49 13.94
N SER A 954 -51.72 -23.09 13.26
CA SER A 954 -52.11 -22.76 11.89
C SER A 954 -53.62 -22.88 11.67
N LYS A 955 -54.16 -22.10 10.72
CA LYS A 955 -55.60 -22.04 10.38
C LYS A 955 -56.12 -23.26 9.61
N TYR A 956 -55.23 -23.91 8.87
CA TYR A 956 -55.55 -25.07 8.05
C TYR A 956 -55.07 -26.30 8.78
#